data_AF-A0A8J7PHT2-F1
#
_entry.id   AF-A0A8J7PHT2-F1
#
_cell.length_a   1.000
_cell.length_b   1.000
_cell.length_c   1.000
_cell.angle_alpha   90.00
_cell.angle_beta   90.00
_cell.angle_gamma   90.00
#
_symmetry.space_group_name_H-M   'P 1'
#
loop_
_entity.id
_entity.type
_entity.pdbx_description
1 polymer ?
#
loop_
_entity_poly.entity_id
_entity_poly.type
_entity_poly.pdbx_seq_one_letter_code
_entity_poly.pdbx_strand_id
1 'polypeptide(L)'
;MATKEVDRSSAKEAPSQSDQADKSDNLAKDAVRSDLIDGFKTAPTALFRPDGASSEAASKEFGNLQLVSEGQAGSVDASSVQNSSSSSVSEVRDGRPMQSSSAFDINSSSQRSSDVRDGRPVASSEIQGFSREEAGTPLESARARLLEASEAGQPGSSRDLRERMAAFEASAQGRGLSQEEIIKTYREVGKLLEAKDNPEVPITAEQRRALARQVLQHAADPTSIDQGQHNTCNVATLEMRNYWRNPSEAARIVADVATTGRYVSRNGTTVVVDDQSLVPRNGAESLRKTDGVRDFAGQIFQVAAVNLYYQKENPNVRYEQRAPQPGRTPPDSGERLMDYSTNPPTEVGRPNLLFRTLGAEDAGTRQPDLTTDRLRLIGNEISGEKSGDWLLDYGNVRSPRELQERLEAAKRDGNMPLVVMVHTGNQPFFADSGNGAAGGSGGWHVVNITDYTPGNPPKVAIDNQWGSDRDRLSAAKQISSDMLYFSMSDPRNSTRAREMMLRAGEMQKEGVMDERFHLEALRRMHLSGNYTDNIYHHLFRASIRNFDSAYYRGNPPLPFSNDTWSLRMQAVAAMPLQSQIEMFNQMRSSGSISKETFSSVVVDIYGRSQNQSNSERNNRFHIAAQMREIIQSLPPGEQMAFRQEMLRAVGQHRRS
;
A
#
# COMPACT_ATOMS: atom_id res chain seq x y z
N MET A 1 68.66 26.01 -17.47
CA MET A 1 68.70 25.90 -15.99
C MET A 1 68.20 27.22 -15.42
N ALA A 2 67.24 27.39 -14.52
CA ALA A 2 66.08 26.64 -14.03
C ALA A 2 65.27 27.65 -13.14
N THR A 3 64.00 27.34 -12.84
CA THR A 3 63.06 27.99 -11.87
C THR A 3 62.29 29.24 -12.38
N LYS A 4 60.96 29.17 -12.59
CA LYS A 4 59.80 29.35 -11.66
C LYS A 4 59.80 30.78 -11.05
N GLU A 5 58.75 31.61 -11.09
CA GLU A 5 57.34 31.37 -10.68
C GLU A 5 56.45 32.65 -10.88
N VAL A 6 55.11 32.46 -10.91
CA VAL A 6 53.97 33.35 -10.48
C VAL A 6 53.42 34.55 -11.31
N ASP A 7 52.12 34.39 -11.65
CA ASP A 7 50.91 35.27 -11.75
C ASP A 7 50.57 36.31 -12.86
N ARG A 8 49.33 36.09 -13.38
CA ARG A 8 48.15 36.98 -13.59
C ARG A 8 47.81 37.66 -14.95
N SER A 9 46.63 37.23 -15.43
CA SER A 9 45.56 37.96 -16.18
C SER A 9 45.83 38.26 -17.67
N SER A 10 44.92 38.13 -18.64
CA SER A 10 43.47 38.37 -18.65
C SER A 10 42.75 37.70 -19.84
N ALA A 11 41.46 37.41 -19.65
CA ALA A 11 40.35 37.35 -20.62
C ALA A 11 40.38 36.32 -21.78
N LYS A 12 39.55 35.27 -21.64
CA LYS A 12 38.85 34.64 -22.77
C LYS A 12 37.43 34.23 -22.37
N GLU A 13 36.52 34.46 -23.30
CA GLU A 13 35.06 34.47 -23.21
C GLU A 13 34.43 33.15 -22.75
N ALA A 14 33.32 33.29 -22.03
CA ALA A 14 32.41 32.19 -21.68
C ALA A 14 31.57 31.76 -22.90
N PRO A 15 31.27 30.46 -23.09
CA PRO A 15 30.28 30.04 -24.06
C PRO A 15 28.85 30.24 -23.51
N SER A 16 27.97 30.66 -24.41
CA SER A 16 26.57 31.00 -24.17
C SER A 16 25.71 29.80 -23.71
N GLN A 17 24.73 30.10 -22.86
CA GLN A 17 23.72 29.19 -22.29
C GLN A 17 22.73 28.56 -23.31
N SER A 18 23.04 28.50 -24.60
CA SER A 18 22.16 27.95 -25.64
C SER A 18 22.40 26.46 -25.95
N ASP A 19 23.55 25.90 -25.61
CA ASP A 19 23.95 24.55 -26.07
C ASP A 19 23.75 23.43 -25.03
N GLN A 20 23.30 23.76 -23.81
CA GLN A 20 23.01 22.76 -22.77
C GLN A 20 21.54 22.36 -22.67
N ALA A 21 20.61 23.16 -23.21
CA ALA A 21 19.18 22.83 -23.20
C ALA A 21 18.83 21.72 -24.22
N ASP A 22 19.49 21.68 -25.38
CA ASP A 22 19.20 20.72 -26.46
C ASP A 22 19.75 19.30 -26.20
N LYS A 23 20.71 19.13 -25.29
CA LYS A 23 21.27 17.80 -24.95
C LYS A 23 20.51 17.10 -23.82
N SER A 24 19.98 17.84 -22.85
CA SER A 24 19.11 17.26 -21.81
C SER A 24 17.76 16.83 -22.36
N ASP A 25 17.25 17.53 -23.37
CA ASP A 25 15.93 17.26 -23.97
C ASP A 25 15.93 16.03 -24.89
N ASN A 26 17.08 15.72 -25.50
CA ASN A 26 17.23 14.51 -26.33
C ASN A 26 17.51 13.24 -25.51
N LEU A 27 18.23 13.35 -24.39
CA LEU A 27 18.44 12.21 -23.47
C LEU A 27 17.14 11.78 -22.76
N ALA A 28 16.26 12.73 -22.44
CA ALA A 28 14.93 12.42 -21.91
C ALA A 28 14.00 11.76 -22.95
N LYS A 29 14.08 12.16 -24.22
CA LYS A 29 13.29 11.57 -25.31
C LYS A 29 13.73 10.16 -25.68
N ASP A 30 15.03 9.87 -25.60
CA ASP A 30 15.56 8.55 -25.97
C ASP A 30 15.49 7.53 -24.83
N ALA A 31 15.62 7.94 -23.56
CA ALA A 31 15.37 7.06 -22.41
C ALA A 31 13.88 6.69 -22.27
N VAL A 32 12.98 7.62 -22.60
CA VAL A 32 11.54 7.32 -22.69
C VAL A 32 11.26 6.32 -23.81
N ARG A 33 12.00 6.28 -24.93
CA ARG A 33 11.70 5.40 -26.07
C ARG A 33 11.95 3.90 -25.87
N SER A 34 12.97 3.48 -25.13
CA SER A 34 13.29 2.05 -24.92
C SER A 34 12.30 1.37 -23.99
N ASP A 35 11.98 2.03 -22.86
CA ASP A 35 11.11 1.50 -21.82
C ASP A 35 9.66 1.34 -22.32
N LEU A 36 9.24 2.16 -23.29
CA LEU A 36 7.89 2.11 -23.90
C LEU A 36 7.68 0.88 -24.78
N ILE A 37 8.69 0.47 -25.54
CA ILE A 37 8.63 -0.72 -26.41
C ILE A 37 8.70 -1.98 -25.55
N ASP A 38 9.56 -1.97 -24.53
CA ASP A 38 9.69 -3.08 -23.59
C ASP A 38 8.41 -3.28 -22.79
N GLY A 39 7.71 -2.21 -22.39
CA GLY A 39 6.41 -2.32 -21.72
C GLY A 39 5.33 -3.01 -22.57
N PHE A 40 5.29 -2.79 -23.89
CA PHE A 40 4.37 -3.51 -24.78
C PHE A 40 4.80 -4.96 -25.04
N LYS A 41 6.11 -5.21 -25.22
CA LYS A 41 6.66 -6.54 -25.47
C LYS A 41 6.59 -7.46 -24.25
N THR A 42 6.65 -6.90 -23.04
CA THR A 42 6.59 -7.62 -21.76
C THR A 42 5.20 -7.67 -21.15
N ALA A 43 4.21 -6.97 -21.73
CA ALA A 43 2.83 -7.01 -21.25
C ALA A 43 2.26 -8.45 -21.35
N PRO A 44 1.75 -9.03 -20.26
CA PRO A 44 1.25 -10.40 -20.29
C PRO A 44 0.01 -10.52 -21.19
N THR A 45 0.06 -11.39 -22.20
CA THR A 45 -1.04 -11.66 -23.14
C THR A 45 -2.24 -12.39 -22.52
N ALA A 46 -2.08 -12.97 -21.32
CA ALA A 46 -3.10 -13.76 -20.62
C ALA A 46 -4.05 -12.93 -19.74
N LEU A 47 -3.81 -11.62 -19.60
CA LEU A 47 -4.47 -10.72 -18.64
C LEU A 47 -6.01 -10.62 -18.74
N PHE A 48 -6.61 -11.17 -19.79
CA PHE A 48 -8.04 -11.09 -20.09
C PHE A 48 -8.68 -12.46 -20.33
N ARG A 49 -7.97 -13.54 -20.03
CA ARG A 49 -8.58 -14.87 -19.98
C ARG A 49 -9.22 -15.09 -18.61
N PRO A 50 -10.47 -15.55 -18.54
CA PRO A 50 -11.10 -15.94 -17.28
C PRO A 50 -10.46 -17.26 -16.82
N ASP A 51 -9.26 -17.20 -16.27
CA ASP A 51 -8.63 -18.38 -15.69
C ASP A 51 -9.31 -18.61 -14.32
N GLY A 52 -10.23 -19.57 -14.30
CA GLY A 52 -11.11 -19.90 -13.17
C GLY A 52 -10.41 -20.52 -11.94
N ALA A 53 -9.10 -20.39 -11.81
CA ALA A 53 -8.33 -21.08 -10.78
C ALA A 53 -8.08 -20.27 -9.50
N SER A 54 -8.21 -18.93 -9.51
CA SER A 54 -8.00 -18.12 -8.30
C SER A 54 -9.28 -17.81 -7.51
N SER A 55 -10.46 -17.99 -8.11
CA SER A 55 -11.74 -17.69 -7.45
C SER A 55 -12.27 -18.84 -6.59
N GLU A 56 -11.88 -20.09 -6.84
CA GLU A 56 -12.48 -21.24 -6.15
C GLU A 56 -12.05 -21.38 -4.68
N ALA A 57 -10.87 -20.85 -4.32
CA ALA A 57 -10.41 -20.78 -2.92
C ALA A 57 -11.08 -19.62 -2.15
N ALA A 58 -11.20 -18.44 -2.77
CA ALA A 58 -11.81 -17.27 -2.12
C ALA A 58 -13.35 -17.33 -2.04
N SER A 59 -14.00 -18.04 -2.97
CA SER A 59 -15.48 -18.19 -2.98
C SER A 59 -15.99 -19.20 -1.95
N LYS A 60 -15.11 -20.04 -1.38
CA LYS A 60 -15.47 -21.03 -0.36
C LYS A 60 -15.40 -20.50 1.08
N GLU A 61 -14.76 -19.35 1.31
CA GLU A 61 -14.64 -18.76 2.67
C GLU A 61 -15.61 -17.61 2.96
N PHE A 62 -16.43 -17.19 1.99
CA PHE A 62 -17.52 -16.24 2.24
C PHE A 62 -18.83 -16.77 1.67
N GLY A 63 -19.41 -17.73 2.39
CA GLY A 63 -20.66 -18.39 2.05
C GLY A 63 -21.89 -17.47 2.15
N ASN A 64 -22.68 -17.51 1.07
CA ASN A 64 -24.13 -17.31 0.99
C ASN A 64 -24.71 -15.92 1.29
N LEU A 65 -24.70 -15.05 0.27
CA LEU A 65 -25.77 -14.07 0.06
C LEU A 65 -26.62 -14.55 -1.12
N GLN A 66 -27.68 -15.27 -0.80
CA GLN A 66 -28.71 -15.66 -1.74
C GLN A 66 -29.51 -14.40 -2.11
N LEU A 67 -29.37 -13.98 -3.37
CA LEU A 67 -30.12 -12.89 -3.98
C LEU A 67 -31.61 -13.28 -4.04
N VAL A 68 -32.47 -12.47 -3.40
CA VAL A 68 -33.90 -12.46 -3.67
C VAL A 68 -34.09 -11.77 -5.02
N SER A 69 -34.46 -12.54 -6.04
CA SER A 69 -34.92 -12.00 -7.32
C SER A 69 -36.38 -11.57 -7.21
N GLU A 70 -36.66 -10.29 -7.42
CA GLU A 70 -38.00 -9.83 -7.76
C GLU A 70 -38.32 -10.23 -9.21
N GLY A 71 -39.42 -10.98 -9.38
CA GLY A 71 -39.99 -11.37 -10.66
C GLY A 71 -41.42 -11.88 -10.46
N GLN A 72 -42.37 -11.11 -10.97
CA GLN A 72 -43.83 -11.27 -10.87
C GLN A 72 -44.42 -12.67 -11.17
N ALA A 73 -45.53 -12.93 -10.46
CA ALA A 73 -46.74 -13.65 -10.85
C ALA A 73 -46.68 -15.17 -11.08
N GLY A 74 -47.43 -15.90 -10.23
CA GLY A 74 -47.81 -17.29 -10.47
C GLY A 74 -48.32 -17.99 -9.19
N SER A 75 -49.62 -17.92 -8.96
CA SER A 75 -50.37 -18.68 -7.95
C SER A 75 -50.19 -20.19 -8.08
N VAL A 76 -49.94 -20.93 -6.99
CA VAL A 76 -50.73 -22.12 -6.60
C VAL A 76 -50.50 -22.53 -5.13
N ASP A 77 -51.53 -23.19 -4.60
CA ASP A 77 -51.91 -23.60 -3.25
C ASP A 77 -50.93 -24.32 -2.29
N ALA A 78 -51.11 -23.95 -1.02
CA ALA A 78 -51.37 -24.77 0.19
C ALA A 78 -50.88 -26.24 0.27
N SER A 79 -50.13 -26.56 1.34
CA SER A 79 -50.67 -27.28 2.52
C SER A 79 -49.56 -27.86 3.44
N SER A 80 -49.94 -28.03 4.72
CA SER A 80 -49.31 -28.77 5.84
C SER A 80 -48.20 -28.05 6.66
N VAL A 81 -48.46 -27.55 7.89
CA VAL A 81 -48.69 -28.25 9.19
C VAL A 81 -47.35 -28.82 9.71
N GLN A 82 -46.77 -28.53 10.90
CA GLN A 82 -47.25 -28.10 12.22
C GLN A 82 -46.05 -27.70 13.12
N ASN A 83 -46.29 -26.79 14.09
CA ASN A 83 -45.79 -26.71 15.49
C ASN A 83 -44.35 -27.11 15.85
N SER A 84 -43.60 -26.37 16.68
CA SER A 84 -44.00 -25.92 18.04
C SER A 84 -43.09 -24.84 18.67
N SER A 85 -43.75 -24.00 19.50
CA SER A 85 -43.32 -23.29 20.74
C SER A 85 -42.18 -22.25 20.67
N SER A 86 -42.37 -20.92 20.84
CA SER A 86 -43.07 -20.09 21.85
C SER A 86 -42.19 -19.67 23.05
N SER A 87 -41.84 -18.39 23.13
CA SER A 87 -41.96 -17.58 24.35
C SER A 87 -41.79 -16.09 24.03
N SER A 88 -42.91 -15.38 24.05
CA SER A 88 -43.08 -13.93 24.05
C SER A 88 -43.15 -13.40 25.47
N VAL A 89 -42.61 -12.20 25.75
CA VAL A 89 -43.18 -11.27 26.75
C VAL A 89 -43.09 -9.84 26.20
N SER A 90 -44.22 -9.15 26.33
CA SER A 90 -44.64 -7.89 25.75
C SER A 90 -44.34 -6.65 26.59
N GLU A 91 -44.37 -5.52 25.89
CA GLU A 91 -44.35 -4.12 26.33
C GLU A 91 -45.34 -3.74 27.45
N VAL A 92 -44.99 -2.71 28.23
CA VAL A 92 -45.94 -1.71 28.75
C VAL A 92 -45.31 -0.30 28.67
N ARG A 93 -46.11 0.62 28.12
CA ARG A 93 -45.95 2.08 27.96
C ARG A 93 -46.47 2.81 29.22
N ASP A 94 -45.89 3.97 29.54
CA ASP A 94 -46.51 5.22 30.07
C ASP A 94 -45.36 6.21 30.39
N GLY A 95 -45.41 7.54 30.29
CA GLY A 95 -46.51 8.48 30.06
C GLY A 95 -46.29 9.86 30.72
N ARG A 96 -45.22 10.61 30.38
CA ARG A 96 -45.02 12.10 30.52
C ARG A 96 -45.03 12.75 31.95
N PRO A 97 -44.93 14.10 32.12
CA PRO A 97 -43.68 14.89 32.25
C PRO A 97 -43.65 15.85 33.49
N MET A 98 -42.51 16.43 33.90
CA MET A 98 -42.51 17.68 34.69
C MET A 98 -41.20 18.49 34.62
N GLN A 99 -41.37 19.81 34.78
CA GLN A 99 -40.47 20.94 34.56
C GLN A 99 -39.64 21.36 35.79
N SER A 100 -38.55 22.09 35.50
CA SER A 100 -37.97 23.29 36.17
C SER A 100 -37.60 23.29 37.66
N SER A 101 -36.35 23.67 37.98
CA SER A 101 -35.99 25.00 38.57
C SER A 101 -34.54 25.12 39.07
N SER A 102 -33.82 26.12 38.52
CA SER A 102 -32.94 27.13 39.18
C SER A 102 -31.83 26.70 40.18
N ALA A 103 -30.55 26.92 39.88
CA ALA A 103 -29.75 28.15 40.05
C ALA A 103 -29.20 28.36 41.47
N PHE A 104 -27.87 28.35 41.62
CA PHE A 104 -27.10 29.10 42.63
C PHE A 104 -25.62 29.20 42.19
N ASP A 105 -25.26 30.36 41.65
CA ASP A 105 -23.90 30.93 41.69
C ASP A 105 -23.61 31.42 43.11
N ILE A 106 -22.36 31.32 43.62
CA ILE A 106 -21.62 32.44 44.25
C ILE A 106 -20.11 32.19 44.11
N ASN A 107 -19.46 33.24 43.59
CA ASN A 107 -18.05 33.55 43.49
C ASN A 107 -17.59 34.32 44.76
N SER A 108 -16.42 34.04 45.35
CA SER A 108 -15.65 35.10 46.04
C SER A 108 -14.21 34.69 46.38
N SER A 109 -13.33 35.65 46.11
CA SER A 109 -11.88 35.70 46.24
C SER A 109 -11.39 36.39 47.52
N SER A 110 -10.06 36.29 47.77
CA SER A 110 -9.21 37.23 48.55
C SER A 110 -9.37 37.21 50.09
N GLN A 111 -8.42 37.54 50.97
CA GLN A 111 -7.01 37.97 50.94
C GLN A 111 -6.52 38.00 52.42
N ARG A 112 -5.18 37.86 52.62
CA ARG A 112 -4.31 38.52 53.64
C ARG A 112 -4.43 38.27 55.16
N SER A 113 -3.33 37.71 55.71
CA SER A 113 -2.35 38.29 56.68
C SER A 113 -2.79 38.75 58.08
N SER A 114 -2.14 38.22 59.14
CA SER A 114 -1.19 38.94 60.02
C SER A 114 -0.73 38.12 61.25
N ASP A 115 0.36 38.60 61.87
CA ASP A 115 0.99 38.29 63.18
C ASP A 115 2.04 37.16 63.26
N VAL A 116 3.33 37.30 63.61
CA VAL A 116 4.29 38.28 64.21
C VAL A 116 4.95 37.70 65.50
N ARG A 117 6.29 37.54 65.40
CA ARG A 117 7.38 37.55 66.42
C ARG A 117 7.56 36.41 67.43
N ASP A 118 8.78 35.84 67.41
CA ASP A 118 9.79 36.06 68.47
C ASP A 118 11.24 35.92 67.95
N GLY A 119 12.15 36.77 68.44
CA GLY A 119 13.61 36.80 68.17
C GLY A 119 14.40 35.94 69.16
N ARG A 120 15.66 35.51 68.96
CA ARG A 120 16.90 36.25 68.64
C ARG A 120 18.08 35.21 68.48
N PRO A 121 19.35 35.60 68.20
CA PRO A 121 20.15 35.04 67.10
C PRO A 121 21.39 34.24 67.51
N VAL A 122 21.96 33.46 66.57
CA VAL A 122 23.40 33.13 66.56
C VAL A 122 23.91 33.19 65.12
N ALA A 123 25.00 33.94 64.93
CA ALA A 123 25.70 34.11 63.67
C ALA A 123 26.67 32.96 63.40
N SER A 124 26.90 32.66 62.12
CA SER A 124 28.21 32.67 61.43
C SER A 124 28.31 31.56 60.39
N SER A 125 28.46 31.99 59.12
CA SER A 125 29.30 31.41 58.06
C SER A 125 29.30 29.90 57.84
N GLU A 126 28.72 29.47 56.72
CA GLU A 126 29.31 28.57 55.71
C GLU A 126 28.18 27.93 54.89
N ILE A 127 27.70 28.61 53.84
CA ILE A 127 27.17 27.91 52.66
C ILE A 127 27.76 28.61 51.45
N GLN A 128 28.95 28.12 51.11
CA GLN A 128 29.58 28.27 49.81
C GLN A 128 28.72 27.52 48.79
N GLY A 129 28.62 28.10 47.59
CA GLY A 129 27.63 27.78 46.58
C GLY A 129 27.41 26.30 46.28
N PHE A 130 26.17 25.86 46.46
CA PHE A 130 25.60 24.87 45.55
C PHE A 130 24.94 25.65 44.41
N SER A 131 25.71 25.80 43.34
CA SER A 131 25.21 26.14 42.02
C SER A 131 24.01 25.24 41.72
N ARG A 132 22.89 25.88 41.40
CA ARG A 132 21.69 25.25 40.87
C ARG A 132 22.09 24.63 39.53
N GLU A 133 22.51 23.37 39.53
CA GLU A 133 22.70 22.61 38.29
C GLU A 133 21.39 22.65 37.50
N GLU A 134 21.51 23.05 36.24
CA GLU A 134 20.42 23.24 35.29
C GLU A 134 19.68 21.91 35.09
N ALA A 135 18.59 21.69 35.83
CA ALA A 135 17.67 20.62 35.51
C ALA A 135 16.98 20.96 34.17
N GLY A 136 17.50 20.39 33.08
CA GLY A 136 16.92 20.52 31.74
C GLY A 136 15.45 20.08 31.69
N THR A 137 14.77 20.41 30.60
CA THR A 137 13.38 20.00 30.35
C THR A 137 13.23 18.47 30.36
N PRO A 138 12.03 17.92 30.64
CA PRO A 138 11.81 16.46 30.60
C PRO A 138 12.24 15.80 29.28
N LEU A 139 12.07 16.50 28.16
CA LEU A 139 12.51 16.04 26.85
C LEU A 139 14.05 16.02 26.75
N GLU A 140 14.75 17.05 27.24
CA GLU A 140 16.22 17.07 27.28
C GLU A 140 16.78 15.95 28.17
N SER A 141 16.16 15.69 29.32
CA SER A 141 16.53 14.54 30.16
C SER A 141 16.31 13.21 29.44
N ALA A 142 15.20 13.05 28.73
CA ALA A 142 14.92 11.84 27.95
C ALA A 142 15.94 11.65 26.80
N ARG A 143 16.31 12.73 26.12
CA ARG A 143 17.37 12.72 25.09
C ARG A 143 18.71 12.29 25.69
N ALA A 144 19.11 12.92 26.79
CA ALA A 144 20.39 12.65 27.45
C ALA A 144 20.49 11.18 27.88
N ARG A 145 19.44 10.65 28.52
CA ARG A 145 19.39 9.24 28.94
C ARG A 145 19.51 8.28 27.75
N LEU A 146 18.80 8.55 26.66
CA LEU A 146 18.83 7.66 25.50
C LEU A 146 20.23 7.65 24.84
N LEU A 147 20.89 8.81 24.76
CA LEU A 147 22.26 8.91 24.24
C LEU A 147 23.27 8.23 25.17
N GLU A 148 23.12 8.36 26.48
CA GLU A 148 23.95 7.67 27.47
C GLU A 148 23.82 6.14 27.36
N ALA A 149 22.59 5.63 27.26
CA ALA A 149 22.33 4.20 27.05
C ALA A 149 22.98 3.69 25.75
N SER A 150 22.96 4.50 24.69
CA SER A 150 23.64 4.17 23.42
C SER A 150 25.16 4.07 23.59
N GLU A 151 25.79 5.07 24.19
CA GLU A 151 27.25 5.09 24.41
C GLU A 151 27.71 3.96 25.34
N ALA A 152 26.95 3.67 26.39
CA ALA A 152 27.24 2.57 27.32
C ALA A 152 27.22 1.20 26.61
N GLY A 153 26.28 0.98 25.69
CA GLY A 153 26.18 -0.26 24.92
C GLY A 153 27.17 -0.34 23.75
N GLN A 154 27.54 0.79 23.15
CA GLN A 154 28.50 0.89 22.06
C GLN A 154 29.13 2.29 22.00
N PRO A 155 30.40 2.45 22.42
CA PRO A 155 31.09 3.73 22.31
C PRO A 155 31.09 4.29 20.89
N GLY A 156 30.77 5.58 20.74
CA GLY A 156 30.67 6.29 19.47
C GLY A 156 29.33 6.14 18.74
N SER A 157 28.37 5.39 19.28
CA SER A 157 27.07 5.16 18.64
C SER A 157 26.08 6.33 18.78
N SER A 158 26.31 7.27 19.72
CA SER A 158 25.38 8.40 19.95
C SER A 158 25.21 9.32 18.76
N ARG A 159 26.17 9.34 17.81
CA ARG A 159 26.06 10.20 16.63
C ARG A 159 24.90 9.81 15.72
N ASP A 160 24.86 8.56 15.28
CA ASP A 160 23.77 8.03 14.43
C ASP A 160 22.42 8.12 15.17
N LEU A 161 22.41 7.84 16.48
CA LEU A 161 21.19 7.94 17.27
C LEU A 161 20.68 9.39 17.36
N ARG A 162 21.57 10.37 17.55
CA ARG A 162 21.21 11.79 17.59
C ARG A 162 20.60 12.28 16.28
N GLU A 163 21.12 11.83 15.13
CA GLU A 163 20.57 12.16 13.82
C GLU A 163 19.14 11.60 13.66
N ARG A 164 18.91 10.35 14.09
CA ARG A 164 17.56 9.73 14.06
C ARG A 164 16.59 10.36 15.04
N MET A 165 17.06 10.71 16.24
CA MET A 165 16.27 11.43 17.24
C MET A 165 15.79 12.78 16.69
N ALA A 166 16.68 13.54 16.05
CA ALA A 166 16.33 14.82 15.43
C ALA A 166 15.32 14.65 14.29
N ALA A 167 15.48 13.64 13.43
CA ALA A 167 14.52 13.33 12.37
C ALA A 167 13.14 12.95 12.93
N PHE A 168 13.10 12.13 13.99
CA PHE A 168 11.86 11.78 14.67
C PHE A 168 11.18 13.00 15.27
N GLU A 169 11.90 13.85 16.01
CA GLU A 169 11.31 15.04 16.63
C GLU A 169 10.77 16.03 15.60
N ALA A 170 11.49 16.26 14.50
CA ALA A 170 11.02 17.12 13.41
C ALA A 170 9.74 16.56 12.77
N SER A 171 9.70 15.25 12.50
CA SER A 171 8.52 14.56 11.96
C SER A 171 7.34 14.56 12.96
N ALA A 172 7.62 14.33 14.24
CA ALA A 172 6.64 14.35 15.32
C ALA A 172 5.98 15.74 15.46
N GLN A 173 6.78 16.80 15.37
CA GLN A 173 6.28 18.17 15.34
C GLN A 173 5.38 18.42 14.13
N GLY A 174 5.79 17.98 12.94
CA GLY A 174 4.99 18.11 11.71
C GLY A 174 3.63 17.38 11.77
N ARG A 175 3.56 16.29 12.53
CA ARG A 175 2.33 15.51 12.78
C ARG A 175 1.53 15.96 14.00
N GLY A 176 2.02 16.95 14.75
CA GLY A 176 1.35 17.44 15.97
C GLY A 176 1.40 16.49 17.16
N LEU A 177 2.41 15.61 17.25
CA LEU A 177 2.59 14.73 18.40
C LEU A 177 3.00 15.53 19.65
N SER A 178 2.52 15.09 20.81
CA SER A 178 2.88 15.70 22.09
C SER A 178 4.33 15.38 22.48
N GLN A 179 4.96 16.26 23.26
CA GLN A 179 6.28 15.96 23.84
C GLN A 179 6.26 14.72 24.73
N GLU A 180 5.13 14.45 25.39
CA GLU A 180 4.97 13.26 26.21
C GLU A 180 5.09 11.98 25.35
N GLU A 181 4.53 11.98 24.15
CA GLU A 181 4.61 10.85 23.21
C GLU A 181 6.04 10.63 22.72
N ILE A 182 6.79 11.70 22.46
CA ILE A 182 8.22 11.65 22.12
C ILE A 182 9.01 11.04 23.29
N ILE A 183 8.79 11.53 24.51
CA ILE A 183 9.47 11.04 25.73
C ILE A 183 9.16 9.56 25.98
N LYS A 184 7.91 9.13 25.83
CA LYS A 184 7.52 7.73 25.95
C LYS A 184 8.19 6.88 24.88
N THR A 185 8.25 7.34 23.64
CA THR A 185 8.96 6.64 22.56
C THR A 185 10.44 6.44 22.90
N TYR A 186 11.13 7.49 23.39
CA TYR A 186 12.53 7.37 23.83
C TYR A 186 12.71 6.41 25.00
N ARG A 187 11.75 6.32 25.91
CA ARG A 187 11.79 5.34 27.01
C ARG A 187 11.75 3.91 26.47
N GLU A 188 10.87 3.61 25.53
CA GLU A 188 10.74 2.28 24.93
C GLU A 188 11.98 1.90 24.10
N VAL A 189 12.53 2.85 23.33
CA VAL A 189 13.81 2.67 22.64
C VAL A 189 14.96 2.45 23.65
N GLY A 190 14.95 3.17 24.76
CA GLY A 190 15.92 3.01 25.85
C GLY A 190 15.91 1.60 26.43
N LYS A 191 14.74 0.97 26.58
CA LYS A 191 14.64 -0.43 27.06
C LYS A 191 15.43 -1.40 26.17
N LEU A 192 15.43 -1.21 24.85
CA LEU A 192 16.21 -2.05 23.92
C LEU A 192 17.72 -1.92 24.18
N LEU A 193 18.19 -0.70 24.42
CA LEU A 193 19.61 -0.39 24.63
C LEU A 193 20.10 -0.80 26.03
N GLU A 194 19.26 -0.61 27.05
CA GLU A 194 19.57 -0.89 28.47
C GLU A 194 19.41 -2.38 28.83
N ALA A 195 18.64 -3.16 28.05
CA ALA A 195 18.37 -4.55 28.35
C ALA A 195 19.63 -5.43 28.31
N LYS A 196 19.77 -6.25 29.36
CA LYS A 196 20.77 -7.32 29.42
C LYS A 196 20.36 -8.48 28.52
N ASP A 197 21.34 -9.28 28.10
CA ASP A 197 21.06 -10.49 27.32
C ASP A 197 20.20 -11.46 28.14
N ASN A 198 19.20 -12.03 27.47
CA ASN A 198 18.31 -13.03 28.01
C ASN A 198 18.52 -14.34 27.23
N PRO A 199 19.02 -15.42 27.85
CA PRO A 199 19.28 -16.67 27.15
C PRO A 199 18.00 -17.36 26.61
N GLU A 200 16.82 -16.96 27.09
CA GLU A 200 15.52 -17.45 26.59
C GLU A 200 15.01 -16.70 25.35
N VAL A 201 15.68 -15.64 24.92
CA VAL A 201 15.27 -14.82 23.77
C VAL A 201 16.43 -14.78 22.77
N PRO A 202 16.27 -15.30 21.53
CA PRO A 202 17.36 -15.41 20.56
C PRO A 202 17.67 -14.07 19.86
N ILE A 203 17.72 -12.97 20.63
CA ILE A 203 18.01 -11.62 20.15
C ILE A 203 19.23 -11.07 20.88
N THR A 204 20.30 -10.82 20.12
CA THR A 204 21.58 -10.32 20.64
C THR A 204 21.55 -8.83 20.97
N ALA A 205 22.51 -8.36 21.76
CA ALA A 205 22.70 -6.93 22.02
C ALA A 205 22.95 -6.10 20.74
N GLU A 206 23.56 -6.69 19.70
CA GLU A 206 23.70 -6.03 18.39
C GLU A 206 22.36 -5.85 17.69
N GLN A 207 21.54 -6.90 17.69
CA GLN A 207 20.20 -6.86 17.12
C GLN A 207 19.30 -5.87 17.88
N ARG A 208 19.35 -5.82 19.22
CA ARG A 208 18.61 -4.82 20.00
C ARG A 208 19.01 -3.38 19.67
N ARG A 209 20.30 -3.13 19.43
CA ARG A 209 20.77 -1.82 18.94
C ARG A 209 20.26 -1.50 17.53
N ALA A 210 20.16 -2.50 16.65
CA ALA A 210 19.56 -2.32 15.34
C ALA A 210 18.06 -2.01 15.44
N LEU A 211 17.32 -2.74 16.28
CA LEU A 211 15.91 -2.47 16.57
C LEU A 211 15.70 -1.05 17.10
N ALA A 212 16.53 -0.57 18.02
CA ALA A 212 16.45 0.80 18.53
C ALA A 212 16.57 1.86 17.41
N ARG A 213 17.49 1.65 16.46
CA ARG A 213 17.64 2.53 15.29
C ARG A 213 16.46 2.44 14.31
N GLN A 214 15.94 1.24 14.08
CA GLN A 214 14.80 1.00 13.20
C GLN A 214 13.51 1.59 13.76
N VAL A 215 13.25 1.42 15.06
CA VAL A 215 12.11 2.04 15.76
C VAL A 215 12.12 3.56 15.61
N LEU A 216 13.28 4.22 15.81
CA LEU A 216 13.39 5.66 15.60
C LEU A 216 13.23 6.06 14.12
N GLN A 217 13.69 5.21 13.19
CA GLN A 217 13.53 5.44 11.76
C GLN A 217 12.06 5.33 11.33
N HIS A 218 11.35 4.29 11.77
CA HIS A 218 9.91 4.12 11.56
C HIS A 218 9.11 5.25 12.21
N ALA A 219 9.51 5.69 13.41
CA ALA A 219 8.89 6.83 14.06
C ALA A 219 9.15 8.14 13.30
N ALA A 220 10.31 8.31 12.66
CA ALA A 220 10.63 9.49 11.86
C ALA A 220 9.93 9.49 10.49
N ASP A 221 9.85 8.33 9.83
CA ASP A 221 9.26 8.15 8.52
C ASP A 221 8.36 6.89 8.50
N PRO A 222 7.12 6.99 9.00
CA PRO A 222 6.22 5.84 9.05
C PRO A 222 5.86 5.29 7.67
N THR A 223 5.90 6.11 6.61
CA THR A 223 5.66 5.68 5.22
C THR A 223 6.77 4.80 4.66
N SER A 224 7.87 4.63 5.38
CA SER A 224 8.90 3.65 5.00
C SER A 224 8.56 2.21 5.39
N ILE A 225 7.46 1.96 6.10
CA ILE A 225 7.13 0.63 6.62
C ILE A 225 6.55 -0.28 5.52
N ASP A 226 7.25 -1.38 5.26
CA ASP A 226 6.92 -2.33 4.20
C ASP A 226 6.60 -3.72 4.74
N GLN A 227 5.72 -4.45 4.03
CA GLN A 227 5.46 -5.86 4.32
C GLN A 227 6.54 -6.79 3.75
N GLY A 228 7.37 -6.31 2.82
CA GLY A 228 8.34 -7.14 2.10
C GLY A 228 7.68 -8.25 1.28
N GLN A 229 8.28 -9.45 1.28
CA GLN A 229 7.77 -10.63 0.55
C GLN A 229 6.69 -11.43 1.32
N HIS A 230 6.05 -10.81 2.30
CA HIS A 230 5.15 -11.46 3.25
C HIS A 230 3.69 -11.05 3.03
N ASN A 231 2.72 -11.85 3.41
CA ASN A 231 1.29 -11.57 3.26
C ASN A 231 0.72 -10.72 4.43
N THR A 232 1.54 -9.81 4.96
CA THR A 232 1.29 -9.02 6.19
C THR A 232 0.86 -7.59 5.93
N CYS A 233 0.32 -7.28 4.74
CA CYS A 233 -0.19 -5.94 4.39
C CYS A 233 -1.11 -5.37 5.49
N ASN A 234 -2.00 -6.21 6.02
CA ASN A 234 -2.90 -5.86 7.12
C ASN A 234 -2.19 -5.23 8.33
N VAL A 235 -1.26 -5.94 8.94
CA VAL A 235 -0.56 -5.47 10.14
C VAL A 235 0.55 -4.46 9.81
N ALA A 236 1.09 -4.46 8.60
CA ALA A 236 2.00 -3.40 8.14
C ALA A 236 1.28 -2.03 8.11
N THR A 237 0.03 -1.99 7.63
CA THR A 237 -0.76 -0.73 7.69
C THR A 237 -1.08 -0.28 9.12
N LEU A 238 -1.22 -1.22 10.07
CA LEU A 238 -1.36 -0.91 11.48
C LEU A 238 -0.05 -0.41 12.09
N GLU A 239 1.08 -1.00 11.71
CA GLU A 239 2.41 -0.59 12.14
C GLU A 239 2.64 0.87 11.74
N MET A 240 2.46 1.19 10.45
CA MET A 240 2.56 2.54 9.91
C MET A 240 1.68 3.52 10.68
N ARG A 241 0.39 3.17 10.85
CA ARG A 241 -0.56 4.04 11.54
C ARG A 241 -0.19 4.27 13.01
N ASN A 242 0.33 3.25 13.70
CA ASN A 242 0.77 3.40 15.09
C ASN A 242 2.04 4.25 15.19
N TYR A 243 3.05 4.05 14.35
CA TYR A 243 4.19 4.97 14.32
C TYR A 243 3.78 6.40 13.93
N TRP A 244 2.73 6.56 13.13
CA TRP A 244 2.19 7.87 12.77
C TRP A 244 1.54 8.59 13.96
N ARG A 245 0.73 7.90 14.76
CA ARG A 245 -0.11 8.54 15.80
C ARG A 245 0.37 8.31 17.23
N ASN A 246 0.81 7.09 17.53
CA ASN A 246 1.17 6.61 18.86
C ASN A 246 2.51 5.82 18.81
N PRO A 247 3.63 6.45 18.37
CA PRO A 247 4.90 5.74 18.17
C PRO A 247 5.43 5.05 19.43
N SER A 248 5.04 5.51 20.63
CA SER A 248 5.45 4.85 21.87
C SER A 248 4.86 3.46 22.04
N GLU A 249 3.63 3.21 21.57
CA GLU A 249 3.03 1.88 21.66
C GLU A 249 3.66 0.91 20.66
N ALA A 250 3.95 1.36 19.43
CA ALA A 250 4.66 0.55 18.46
C ALA A 250 6.07 0.19 18.95
N ALA A 251 6.79 1.17 19.50
CA ALA A 251 8.09 0.96 20.13
C ALA A 251 8.00 -0.01 21.31
N ARG A 252 6.96 0.07 22.12
CA ARG A 252 6.73 -0.84 23.25
C ARG A 252 6.54 -2.28 22.80
N ILE A 253 5.74 -2.54 21.76
CA ILE A 253 5.56 -3.90 21.22
C ILE A 253 6.92 -4.48 20.83
N VAL A 254 7.72 -3.72 20.09
CA VAL A 254 9.06 -4.16 19.67
C VAL A 254 9.97 -4.38 20.86
N ALA A 255 10.00 -3.46 21.83
CA ALA A 255 10.84 -3.56 23.02
C ALA A 255 10.47 -4.75 23.92
N ASP A 256 9.18 -4.95 24.21
CA ASP A 256 8.69 -6.02 25.07
C ASP A 256 9.04 -7.39 24.43
N VAL A 257 8.74 -7.58 23.15
CA VAL A 257 9.05 -8.84 22.44
C VAL A 257 10.56 -9.06 22.33
N ALA A 258 11.33 -8.03 21.98
CA ALA A 258 12.78 -8.17 21.79
C ALA A 258 13.56 -8.47 23.08
N THR A 259 12.99 -8.15 24.24
CA THR A 259 13.64 -8.33 25.55
C THR A 259 13.08 -9.52 26.33
N THR A 260 11.84 -9.92 26.08
CA THR A 260 11.15 -10.96 26.86
C THR A 260 10.51 -12.08 26.03
N GLY A 261 10.54 -11.98 24.70
CA GLY A 261 9.86 -12.90 23.78
C GLY A 261 8.33 -12.79 23.80
N ARG A 262 7.77 -11.80 24.54
CA ARG A 262 6.33 -11.66 24.74
C ARG A 262 5.90 -10.19 24.81
N TYR A 263 4.63 -9.94 24.51
CA TYR A 263 3.97 -8.65 24.65
C TYR A 263 2.68 -8.81 25.45
N VAL A 264 2.35 -7.85 26.30
CA VAL A 264 1.07 -7.82 27.02
C VAL A 264 0.28 -6.61 26.56
N SER A 265 -0.83 -6.90 25.88
CA SER A 265 -1.75 -5.88 25.35
C SER A 265 -2.51 -5.13 26.45
N ARG A 266 -3.24 -4.09 26.07
CA ARG A 266 -3.97 -3.20 26.99
C ARG A 266 -5.07 -3.93 27.77
N ASN A 267 -5.66 -4.96 27.18
CA ASN A 267 -6.70 -5.79 27.77
C ASN A 267 -6.16 -6.99 28.59
N GLY A 268 -4.83 -7.16 28.64
CA GLY A 268 -4.16 -8.23 29.37
C GLY A 268 -3.89 -9.51 28.57
N THR A 269 -4.25 -9.59 27.28
CA THR A 269 -3.83 -10.71 26.43
C THR A 269 -2.31 -10.72 26.34
N THR A 270 -1.72 -11.86 26.73
CA THR A 270 -0.28 -12.13 26.56
C THR A 270 -0.06 -12.78 25.20
N VAL A 271 0.77 -12.14 24.38
CA VAL A 271 1.24 -12.63 23.10
C VAL A 271 2.64 -13.21 23.30
N VAL A 272 2.82 -14.48 22.99
CA VAL A 272 4.13 -15.15 22.96
C VAL A 272 4.58 -15.30 21.52
N VAL A 273 5.78 -14.82 21.20
CA VAL A 273 6.36 -14.97 19.85
C VAL A 273 7.30 -16.16 19.83
N ASP A 274 7.18 -17.00 18.81
CA ASP A 274 8.04 -18.17 18.64
C ASP A 274 9.50 -17.78 18.33
N ASP A 275 10.46 -18.54 18.86
CA ASP A 275 11.90 -18.29 18.70
C ASP A 275 12.33 -18.19 17.24
N GLN A 276 11.73 -18.97 16.31
CA GLN A 276 12.07 -18.88 14.90
C GLN A 276 11.66 -17.55 14.28
N SER A 277 10.60 -16.94 14.82
CA SER A 277 10.10 -15.62 14.41
C SER A 277 10.90 -14.47 15.01
N LEU A 278 11.75 -14.75 16.00
CA LEU A 278 12.70 -13.80 16.60
C LEU A 278 14.07 -13.82 15.92
N VAL A 279 14.25 -14.65 14.89
CA VAL A 279 15.42 -14.61 14.01
C VAL A 279 15.10 -13.70 12.82
N PRO A 280 15.90 -12.65 12.52
CA PRO A 280 15.67 -11.80 11.35
C PRO A 280 15.77 -12.64 10.06
N ARG A 281 14.79 -12.51 9.16
CA ARG A 281 14.73 -13.27 7.91
C ARG A 281 14.18 -12.45 6.74
N ASN A 282 14.41 -12.94 5.52
CA ASN A 282 13.78 -12.49 4.28
C ASN A 282 13.95 -10.98 4.02
N GLY A 283 15.16 -10.48 4.29
CA GLY A 283 15.58 -9.09 4.13
C GLY A 283 15.91 -8.39 5.45
N ALA A 284 15.31 -8.84 6.56
CA ALA A 284 15.59 -8.31 7.89
C ALA A 284 17.02 -8.62 8.39
N GLU A 285 17.73 -9.58 7.80
CA GLU A 285 19.11 -9.98 8.14
C GLU A 285 20.11 -8.84 7.98
N SER A 286 19.82 -7.88 7.10
CA SER A 286 20.70 -6.73 6.85
C SER A 286 20.82 -5.81 8.08
N LEU A 287 19.86 -5.89 9.01
CA LEU A 287 19.72 -5.01 10.18
C LEU A 287 19.74 -3.51 9.83
N ARG A 288 19.45 -3.20 8.57
CA ARG A 288 19.36 -1.86 7.98
C ARG A 288 18.01 -1.75 7.29
N LYS A 289 17.49 -0.53 7.21
CA LYS A 289 16.29 -0.30 6.40
C LYS A 289 16.67 -0.35 4.92
N THR A 290 15.88 -1.09 4.16
CA THR A 290 15.91 -1.12 2.69
C THR A 290 14.47 -0.93 2.21
N ASP A 291 14.30 -0.15 1.14
CA ASP A 291 12.97 0.11 0.57
C ASP A 291 12.35 -1.17 0.01
N GLY A 292 11.04 -1.35 0.19
CA GLY A 292 10.30 -2.55 -0.24
C GLY A 292 10.66 -3.82 0.53
N VAL A 293 11.47 -3.71 1.59
CA VAL A 293 11.91 -4.83 2.43
C VAL A 293 11.42 -4.60 3.85
N ARG A 294 10.85 -5.66 4.44
CA ARG A 294 10.50 -5.69 5.86
C ARG A 294 11.77 -5.84 6.69
N ASP A 295 12.01 -4.88 7.57
CA ASP A 295 13.15 -4.91 8.47
C ASP A 295 12.84 -5.69 9.77
N PHE A 296 13.80 -5.75 10.70
CA PHE A 296 13.65 -6.61 11.87
C PHE A 296 12.63 -6.05 12.89
N ALA A 297 12.56 -4.72 13.05
CA ALA A 297 11.53 -4.09 13.86
C ALA A 297 10.13 -4.36 13.29
N GLY A 298 9.97 -4.25 11.96
CA GLY A 298 8.73 -4.58 11.27
C GLY A 298 8.36 -6.06 11.41
N GLN A 299 9.32 -6.98 11.31
CA GLN A 299 9.07 -8.40 11.55
C GLN A 299 8.53 -8.65 12.97
N ILE A 300 9.17 -8.08 14.00
CA ILE A 300 8.74 -8.24 15.40
C ILE A 300 7.33 -7.67 15.59
N PHE A 301 7.10 -6.44 15.15
CA PHE A 301 5.80 -5.79 15.30
C PHE A 301 4.70 -6.58 14.61
N GLN A 302 4.91 -6.93 13.33
CA GLN A 302 3.89 -7.57 12.51
C GLN A 302 3.55 -8.98 13.02
N VAL A 303 4.54 -9.78 13.40
CA VAL A 303 4.29 -11.11 14.00
C VAL A 303 3.53 -10.98 15.33
N ALA A 304 3.89 -10.01 16.18
CA ALA A 304 3.20 -9.78 17.44
C ALA A 304 1.75 -9.31 17.21
N ALA A 305 1.52 -8.41 16.25
CA ALA A 305 0.19 -7.92 15.90
C ALA A 305 -0.74 -9.01 15.36
N VAL A 306 -0.24 -9.92 14.51
CA VAL A 306 -1.03 -11.08 14.05
C VAL A 306 -1.35 -12.01 15.21
N ASN A 307 -0.35 -12.31 16.04
CA ASN A 307 -0.55 -13.17 17.21
C ASN A 307 -1.49 -12.59 18.26
N LEU A 308 -1.63 -11.27 18.34
CA LEU A 308 -2.58 -10.62 19.25
C LEU A 308 -4.02 -11.08 18.98
N TYR A 309 -4.40 -11.30 17.73
CA TYR A 309 -5.69 -11.90 17.41
C TYR A 309 -5.73 -13.39 17.73
N TYR A 310 -4.80 -14.16 17.17
CA TYR A 310 -4.87 -15.62 17.27
C TYR A 310 -4.76 -16.13 18.71
N GLN A 311 -3.87 -15.56 19.52
CA GLN A 311 -3.69 -15.99 20.91
C GLN A 311 -4.79 -15.48 21.84
N LYS A 312 -5.51 -14.42 21.44
CA LYS A 312 -6.74 -14.01 22.11
C LYS A 312 -7.88 -15.00 21.87
N GLU A 313 -8.03 -15.47 20.63
CA GLU A 313 -9.05 -16.47 20.26
C GLU A 313 -8.70 -17.87 20.78
N ASN A 314 -7.44 -18.28 20.65
CA ASN A 314 -6.94 -19.55 21.14
C ASN A 314 -5.45 -19.43 21.53
N PRO A 315 -5.10 -19.51 22.82
CA PRO A 315 -3.71 -19.33 23.28
C PRO A 315 -2.73 -20.40 22.78
N ASN A 316 -3.22 -21.50 22.21
CA ASN A 316 -2.38 -22.54 21.59
C ASN A 316 -2.06 -22.27 20.12
N VAL A 317 -2.70 -21.30 19.49
CA VAL A 317 -2.47 -20.96 18.08
C VAL A 317 -1.45 -19.84 17.98
N ARG A 318 -0.43 -20.03 17.14
CA ARG A 318 0.63 -19.04 16.91
C ARG A 318 0.87 -18.82 15.43
N TYR A 319 0.92 -17.56 15.07
CA TYR A 319 1.47 -17.14 13.79
C TYR A 319 2.99 -17.04 13.90
N GLU A 320 3.68 -17.59 12.91
CA GLU A 320 5.13 -17.71 12.92
C GLU A 320 5.75 -17.33 11.58
N GLN A 321 6.99 -16.85 11.65
CA GLN A 321 7.86 -16.63 10.53
C GLN A 321 9.03 -17.63 10.59
N ARG A 322 9.04 -18.60 9.67
CA ARG A 322 10.10 -19.60 9.52
C ARG A 322 10.95 -19.32 8.28
N ALA A 323 12.01 -20.10 8.10
CA ALA A 323 12.79 -20.09 6.87
C ALA A 323 11.91 -20.59 5.69
N PRO A 324 11.86 -19.85 4.56
CA PRO A 324 11.25 -20.32 3.33
C PRO A 324 11.75 -21.70 2.89
N GLN A 325 10.84 -22.55 2.41
CA GLN A 325 11.20 -23.78 1.71
C GLN A 325 11.51 -23.47 0.24
N PRO A 326 12.76 -23.71 -0.22
CA PRO A 326 13.13 -23.48 -1.61
C PRO A 326 12.32 -24.34 -2.59
N GLY A 327 12.01 -23.80 -3.77
CA GLY A 327 11.40 -24.55 -4.87
C GLY A 327 9.88 -24.80 -4.74
N ARG A 328 9.20 -24.18 -3.78
CA ARG A 328 7.73 -24.23 -3.67
C ARG A 328 7.05 -23.34 -4.73
N THR A 329 5.85 -23.75 -5.13
CA THR A 329 4.95 -22.97 -6.00
C THR A 329 3.54 -22.98 -5.39
N PRO A 330 2.97 -21.83 -5.00
CA PRO A 330 3.61 -20.51 -4.98
C PRO A 330 4.85 -20.46 -4.05
N PRO A 331 5.75 -19.48 -4.22
CA PRO A 331 6.92 -19.33 -3.36
C PRO A 331 6.54 -19.30 -1.88
N ASP A 332 7.31 -20.00 -1.06
CA ASP A 332 7.07 -20.05 0.37
C ASP A 332 7.59 -18.78 1.05
N SER A 333 6.69 -17.96 1.60
CA SER A 333 7.05 -16.76 2.36
C SER A 333 7.63 -17.09 3.75
N GLY A 334 7.57 -18.35 4.17
CA GLY A 334 7.95 -18.81 5.52
C GLY A 334 6.88 -18.58 6.58
N GLU A 335 5.75 -17.97 6.23
CA GLU A 335 4.64 -17.67 7.13
C GLU A 335 3.84 -18.93 7.46
N ARG A 336 3.52 -19.16 8.74
CA ARG A 336 2.75 -20.32 9.19
C ARG A 336 1.80 -19.96 10.31
N LEU A 337 0.62 -20.56 10.32
CA LEU A 337 -0.24 -20.61 11.50
C LEU A 337 -0.15 -22.02 12.10
N MET A 338 0.30 -22.12 13.35
CA MET A 338 0.63 -23.36 14.03
C MET A 338 -0.28 -23.56 15.24
N ASP A 339 -0.77 -24.78 15.44
CA ASP A 339 -1.50 -25.21 16.64
C ASP A 339 -0.59 -26.06 17.54
N TYR A 340 -0.35 -25.55 18.75
CA TYR A 340 0.46 -26.17 19.79
C TYR A 340 -0.36 -27.03 20.77
N SER A 341 -1.65 -27.25 20.51
CA SER A 341 -2.46 -28.20 21.28
C SER A 341 -2.01 -29.65 21.09
N THR A 342 -1.20 -29.92 20.05
CA THR A 342 -0.60 -31.22 19.75
C THR A 342 0.92 -31.20 19.90
N ASN A 343 1.51 -32.37 20.14
CA ASN A 343 2.96 -32.57 20.14
C ASN A 343 3.34 -33.71 19.17
N PRO A 344 4.00 -33.42 18.02
CA PRO A 344 4.48 -32.11 17.61
C PRO A 344 3.35 -31.13 17.21
N PRO A 345 3.60 -29.80 17.24
CA PRO A 345 2.66 -28.80 16.73
C PRO A 345 2.33 -29.03 15.26
N THR A 346 1.11 -28.68 14.85
CA THR A 346 0.61 -28.89 13.48
C THR A 346 0.22 -27.58 12.79
N GLU A 347 0.35 -27.49 11.46
CA GLU A 347 -0.14 -26.31 10.73
C GLU A 347 -1.68 -26.28 10.76
N VAL A 348 -2.27 -25.14 11.14
CA VAL A 348 -3.73 -24.93 11.15
C VAL A 348 -4.27 -25.06 9.73
N GLY A 349 -5.42 -25.73 9.58
CA GLY A 349 -6.07 -25.93 8.28
C GLY A 349 -5.43 -27.03 7.42
N ARG A 350 -4.34 -27.67 7.87
CA ARG A 350 -3.71 -28.75 7.13
C ARG A 350 -4.63 -29.97 7.07
N PRO A 351 -4.93 -30.52 5.88
CA PRO A 351 -5.82 -31.66 5.75
C PRO A 351 -5.26 -32.91 6.46
N ASN A 352 -6.15 -33.70 7.06
CA ASN A 352 -5.76 -34.94 7.73
C ASN A 352 -5.18 -35.96 6.72
N LEU A 353 -4.57 -37.04 7.24
CA LEU A 353 -3.89 -38.04 6.41
C LEU A 353 -4.81 -38.64 5.33
N LEU A 354 -6.09 -38.85 5.63
CA LEU A 354 -7.06 -39.39 4.68
C LEU A 354 -7.24 -38.46 3.47
N PHE A 355 -7.48 -37.17 3.70
CA PHE A 355 -7.66 -36.21 2.60
C PHE A 355 -6.38 -36.01 1.78
N ARG A 356 -5.20 -36.09 2.42
CA ARG A 356 -3.91 -36.07 1.71
C ARG A 356 -3.72 -37.29 0.82
N THR A 357 -4.08 -38.48 1.29
CA THR A 357 -4.05 -39.69 0.45
C THR A 357 -5.03 -39.64 -0.71
N LEU A 358 -6.07 -38.80 -0.61
CA LEU A 358 -7.05 -38.53 -1.66
C LEU A 358 -6.67 -37.34 -2.57
N GLY A 359 -5.45 -36.80 -2.43
CA GLY A 359 -4.92 -35.76 -3.31
C GLY A 359 -5.18 -34.32 -2.88
N ALA A 360 -5.68 -34.07 -1.66
CA ALA A 360 -5.75 -32.71 -1.13
C ALA A 360 -4.35 -32.11 -0.98
N GLU A 361 -4.22 -30.82 -1.32
CA GLU A 361 -2.96 -30.09 -1.21
C GLU A 361 -2.46 -30.10 0.24
N ASP A 362 -1.21 -30.53 0.45
CA ASP A 362 -0.59 -30.66 1.77
C ASP A 362 -0.05 -29.31 2.27
N ALA A 363 -0.95 -28.34 2.43
CA ALA A 363 -0.64 -27.00 2.92
C ALA A 363 -1.59 -26.63 4.05
N GLY A 364 -1.04 -26.19 5.19
CA GLY A 364 -1.83 -25.45 6.17
C GLY A 364 -1.92 -23.97 5.83
N THR A 365 -2.39 -23.17 6.78
CA THR A 365 -2.56 -21.73 6.63
C THR A 365 -1.20 -21.04 6.67
N ARG A 366 -0.85 -20.31 5.60
CA ARG A 366 0.46 -19.68 5.38
C ARG A 366 0.39 -18.17 5.17
N GLN A 367 -0.60 -17.56 5.80
CA GLN A 367 -0.86 -16.12 5.75
C GLN A 367 -1.55 -15.70 7.05
N PRO A 368 -1.54 -14.40 7.39
CA PRO A 368 -2.20 -13.91 8.60
C PRO A 368 -3.71 -14.15 8.65
N ASP A 369 -4.40 -14.23 7.51
CA ASP A 369 -5.86 -14.42 7.41
C ASP A 369 -6.68 -13.50 8.35
N LEU A 370 -6.34 -12.22 8.37
CA LEU A 370 -7.08 -11.22 9.15
C LEU A 370 -8.03 -10.45 8.24
N THR A 371 -9.34 -10.67 8.43
CA THR A 371 -10.40 -9.86 7.81
C THR A 371 -10.39 -8.42 8.35
N THR A 372 -11.10 -7.50 7.69
CA THR A 372 -11.17 -6.10 8.14
C THR A 372 -11.75 -5.95 9.55
N ASP A 373 -12.70 -6.79 9.94
CA ASP A 373 -13.25 -6.81 11.31
C ASP A 373 -12.19 -7.25 12.33
N ARG A 374 -11.44 -8.32 12.04
CA ARG A 374 -10.33 -8.77 12.88
C ARG A 374 -9.25 -7.69 12.98
N LEU A 375 -8.97 -7.00 11.87
CA LEU A 375 -8.00 -5.91 11.82
C LEU A 375 -8.44 -4.71 12.66
N ARG A 376 -9.73 -4.35 12.63
CA ARG A 376 -10.29 -3.31 13.50
C ARG A 376 -10.11 -3.65 14.98
N LEU A 377 -10.39 -4.91 15.36
CA LEU A 377 -10.24 -5.36 16.75
C LEU A 377 -8.79 -5.23 17.24
N ILE A 378 -7.82 -5.73 16.46
CA ILE A 378 -6.40 -5.64 16.80
C ILE A 378 -5.94 -4.18 16.82
N GLY A 379 -6.30 -3.40 15.80
CA GLY A 379 -5.91 -1.99 15.69
C GLY A 379 -6.41 -1.16 16.87
N ASN A 380 -7.64 -1.38 17.32
CA ASN A 380 -8.19 -0.73 18.52
C ASN A 380 -7.48 -1.18 19.79
N GLU A 381 -7.15 -2.47 19.91
CA GLU A 381 -6.42 -3.01 21.06
C GLU A 381 -5.02 -2.41 21.19
N ILE A 382 -4.30 -2.27 20.06
CA ILE A 382 -2.97 -1.65 20.05
C ILE A 382 -3.10 -0.14 20.33
N SER A 383 -3.87 0.57 19.51
CA SER A 383 -3.94 2.04 19.56
C SER A 383 -4.67 2.60 20.78
N GLY A 384 -5.53 1.81 21.43
CA GLY A 384 -6.47 2.27 22.45
C GLY A 384 -7.67 3.04 21.90
N GLU A 385 -7.85 3.09 20.57
CA GLU A 385 -9.02 3.71 19.94
C GLU A 385 -10.29 2.89 20.20
N LYS A 386 -11.42 3.57 20.42
CA LYS A 386 -12.71 2.92 20.72
C LYS A 386 -13.58 2.70 19.47
N SER A 387 -13.35 3.49 18.42
CA SER A 387 -14.09 3.43 17.16
C SER A 387 -13.28 2.72 16.08
N GLY A 388 -13.95 1.98 15.20
CA GLY A 388 -13.33 1.35 14.02
C GLY A 388 -13.34 2.22 12.76
N ASP A 389 -13.71 3.50 12.87
CA ASP A 389 -13.93 4.41 11.72
C ASP A 389 -12.64 4.77 10.97
N TRP A 390 -11.48 4.46 11.56
CA TRP A 390 -10.19 4.60 10.89
C TRP A 390 -9.96 3.56 9.78
N LEU A 391 -10.76 2.49 9.72
CA LEU A 391 -10.69 1.48 8.65
C LEU A 391 -11.90 1.57 7.72
N LEU A 392 -11.63 1.84 6.44
CA LEU A 392 -12.61 1.93 5.37
C LEU A 392 -12.61 0.68 4.49
N ASP A 393 -13.78 0.15 4.18
CA ASP A 393 -13.95 -0.96 3.25
C ASP A 393 -15.28 -0.85 2.49
N TYR A 394 -15.52 -1.80 1.58
CA TYR A 394 -16.76 -1.89 0.82
C TYR A 394 -18.02 -2.06 1.69
N GLY A 395 -17.88 -2.66 2.86
CA GLY A 395 -18.97 -2.92 3.79
C GLY A 395 -19.41 -1.67 4.55
N ASN A 396 -18.49 -0.72 4.78
CA ASN A 396 -18.78 0.49 5.55
C ASN A 396 -18.71 1.81 4.77
N VAL A 397 -18.43 1.80 3.46
CA VAL A 397 -18.50 2.98 2.58
C VAL A 397 -19.41 2.70 1.38
N ARG A 398 -20.56 3.37 1.30
CA ARG A 398 -21.65 3.06 0.38
C ARG A 398 -21.72 3.94 -0.85
N SER A 399 -21.13 5.14 -0.85
CA SER A 399 -21.13 6.07 -2.00
C SER A 399 -19.77 6.77 -2.18
N PRO A 400 -19.41 7.26 -3.40
CA PRO A 400 -18.21 8.08 -3.57
C PRO A 400 -18.24 9.34 -2.69
N ARG A 401 -19.44 9.91 -2.53
CA ARG A 401 -19.69 11.05 -1.65
C ARG A 401 -19.42 10.72 -0.19
N GLU A 402 -19.91 9.59 0.31
CA GLU A 402 -19.64 9.14 1.69
C GLU A 402 -18.13 8.94 1.91
N LEU A 403 -17.41 8.35 0.95
CA LEU A 403 -15.95 8.24 1.04
C LEU A 403 -15.32 9.62 1.19
N GLN A 404 -15.69 10.56 0.32
CA GLN A 404 -15.17 11.91 0.35
C GLN A 404 -15.44 12.61 1.68
N GLU A 405 -16.68 12.52 2.20
CA GLU A 405 -17.07 13.11 3.48
C GLU A 405 -16.25 12.53 4.64
N ARG A 406 -15.98 11.22 4.63
CA ARG A 406 -15.12 10.57 5.64
C ARG A 406 -13.65 11.00 5.54
N LEU A 407 -13.12 11.12 4.32
CA LEU A 407 -11.75 11.59 4.10
C LEU A 407 -11.57 13.04 4.55
N GLU A 408 -12.54 13.90 4.21
CA GLU A 408 -12.54 15.30 4.63
C GLU A 408 -12.66 15.43 6.15
N ALA A 409 -13.56 14.67 6.78
CA ALA A 409 -13.69 14.63 8.23
C ALA A 409 -12.40 14.15 8.89
N ALA A 410 -11.78 13.06 8.40
CA ALA A 410 -10.56 12.53 8.96
C ALA A 410 -9.40 13.54 8.89
N LYS A 411 -9.26 14.28 7.79
CA LYS A 411 -8.26 15.35 7.68
C LYS A 411 -8.56 16.51 8.64
N ARG A 412 -9.80 16.99 8.64
CA ARG A 412 -10.25 18.12 9.47
C ARG A 412 -10.09 17.84 10.96
N ASP A 413 -10.38 16.62 11.39
CA ASP A 413 -10.35 16.20 12.80
C ASP A 413 -8.97 15.68 13.24
N GLY A 414 -7.96 15.68 12.36
CA GLY A 414 -6.63 15.16 12.68
C GLY A 414 -6.60 13.64 12.92
N ASN A 415 -7.51 12.89 12.29
CA ASN A 415 -7.68 11.44 12.43
C ASN A 415 -6.94 10.61 11.37
N MET A 416 -6.22 11.26 10.45
CA MET A 416 -5.31 10.58 9.52
C MET A 416 -4.13 9.89 10.25
N PRO A 417 -3.55 8.83 9.67
CA PRO A 417 -3.96 8.17 8.44
C PRO A 417 -5.16 7.23 8.65
N LEU A 418 -5.90 6.97 7.57
CA LEU A 418 -6.93 5.93 7.51
C LEU A 418 -6.35 4.66 6.88
N VAL A 419 -6.86 3.49 7.24
CA VAL A 419 -6.62 2.23 6.53
C VAL A 419 -7.76 2.02 5.55
N VAL A 420 -7.49 1.61 4.32
CA VAL A 420 -8.53 1.30 3.32
C VAL A 420 -8.30 -0.05 2.67
N MET A 421 -9.34 -0.87 2.62
CA MET A 421 -9.33 -2.13 1.86
C MET A 421 -9.65 -1.87 0.40
N VAL A 422 -8.76 -2.33 -0.48
CA VAL A 422 -8.83 -2.19 -1.93
C VAL A 422 -8.67 -3.56 -2.58
N HIS A 423 -9.18 -3.70 -3.80
CA HIS A 423 -8.98 -4.91 -4.58
C HIS A 423 -7.87 -4.67 -5.60
N THR A 424 -6.80 -5.46 -5.52
CA THR A 424 -5.60 -5.30 -6.37
C THR A 424 -5.87 -5.60 -7.84
N GLY A 425 -6.98 -6.27 -8.16
CA GLY A 425 -7.47 -6.41 -9.53
C GLY A 425 -7.98 -5.11 -10.18
N ASN A 426 -8.09 -3.99 -9.46
CA ASN A 426 -8.45 -2.67 -9.99
C ASN A 426 -7.22 -1.76 -10.11
N GLN A 427 -7.25 -0.84 -11.07
CA GLN A 427 -6.28 0.26 -11.07
C GLN A 427 -6.47 1.17 -9.84
N PRO A 428 -5.41 1.84 -9.36
CA PRO A 428 -4.01 1.68 -9.77
C PRO A 428 -3.31 0.45 -9.18
N PHE A 429 -3.89 -0.19 -8.17
CA PHE A 429 -3.25 -1.25 -7.38
C PHE A 429 -2.87 -2.47 -8.22
N PHE A 430 -3.56 -2.67 -9.34
CA PHE A 430 -3.19 -3.67 -10.33
C PHE A 430 -1.80 -3.42 -10.92
N ALA A 431 -1.53 -2.21 -11.40
CA ALA A 431 -0.21 -1.84 -11.90
C ALA A 431 0.83 -1.83 -10.77
N ASP A 432 0.45 -1.34 -9.58
CA ASP A 432 1.33 -1.30 -8.41
C ASP A 432 1.80 -2.71 -8.00
N SER A 433 0.95 -3.73 -8.21
CA SER A 433 1.26 -5.13 -7.96
C SER A 433 2.14 -5.80 -9.02
N GLY A 434 2.69 -5.05 -9.97
CA GLY A 434 3.41 -5.62 -11.11
C GLY A 434 2.50 -6.42 -12.04
N ASN A 435 1.25 -5.99 -12.20
CA ASN A 435 0.21 -6.66 -13.00
C ASN A 435 -0.18 -8.05 -12.46
N GLY A 436 -0.25 -8.19 -11.14
CA GLY A 436 -0.57 -9.46 -10.48
C GLY A 436 0.65 -10.33 -10.14
N ALA A 437 1.85 -9.75 -10.10
CA ALA A 437 3.09 -10.47 -9.79
C ALA A 437 3.54 -10.36 -8.32
N ALA A 438 3.07 -9.33 -7.59
CA ALA A 438 3.42 -9.11 -6.20
C ALA A 438 2.77 -10.15 -5.27
N GLY A 439 3.41 -10.42 -4.12
CA GLY A 439 2.80 -11.23 -3.06
C GLY A 439 1.50 -10.58 -2.56
N GLY A 440 0.41 -11.35 -2.47
CA GLY A 440 -0.92 -10.83 -2.14
C GLY A 440 -1.68 -10.15 -3.29
N SER A 441 -1.13 -10.14 -4.51
CA SER A 441 -1.82 -9.61 -5.69
C SER A 441 -2.89 -10.55 -6.26
N GLY A 442 -3.85 -10.00 -7.00
CA GLY A 442 -5.00 -10.73 -7.53
C GLY A 442 -6.19 -10.84 -6.56
N GLY A 443 -6.02 -10.43 -5.30
CA GLY A 443 -7.06 -10.40 -4.27
C GLY A 443 -7.19 -9.07 -3.55
N TRP A 444 -7.69 -9.13 -2.31
CA TRP A 444 -7.83 -7.98 -1.41
C TRP A 444 -6.49 -7.54 -0.82
N HIS A 445 -6.33 -6.24 -0.69
CA HIS A 445 -5.16 -5.59 -0.10
C HIS A 445 -5.63 -4.44 0.79
N VAL A 446 -4.76 -3.98 1.68
CA VAL A 446 -5.02 -2.77 2.46
C VAL A 446 -3.86 -1.80 2.31
N VAL A 447 -4.17 -0.52 2.32
CA VAL A 447 -3.20 0.58 2.21
C VAL A 447 -3.55 1.70 3.18
N ASN A 448 -2.60 2.60 3.45
CA ASN A 448 -2.84 3.77 4.29
C ASN A 448 -3.13 5.01 3.44
N ILE A 449 -4.18 5.75 3.78
CA ILE A 449 -4.44 7.09 3.26
C ILE A 449 -3.82 8.09 4.22
N THR A 450 -2.78 8.77 3.77
CA THR A 450 -1.98 9.68 4.62
C THR A 450 -2.45 11.12 4.53
N ASP A 451 -3.04 11.50 3.39
CA ASP A 451 -3.58 12.84 3.21
C ASP A 451 -4.74 12.88 2.20
N TYR A 452 -5.54 13.94 2.32
CA TYR A 452 -6.66 14.27 1.44
C TYR A 452 -6.54 15.72 0.96
N THR A 453 -6.59 15.94 -0.33
CA THR A 453 -6.57 17.29 -0.91
C THR A 453 -7.92 17.58 -1.55
N PRO A 454 -8.70 18.57 -1.04
CA PRO A 454 -9.96 18.95 -1.69
C PRO A 454 -9.67 19.54 -3.07
N GLY A 455 -10.59 19.33 -4.01
CA GLY A 455 -10.42 19.77 -5.39
C GLY A 455 -11.49 19.19 -6.30
N ASN A 456 -11.36 19.44 -7.60
CA ASN A 456 -12.22 18.84 -8.62
C ASN A 456 -11.34 18.20 -9.72
N PRO A 457 -11.03 16.89 -9.63
CA PRO A 457 -11.46 15.95 -8.59
C PRO A 457 -10.62 16.08 -7.30
N PRO A 458 -11.18 15.73 -6.13
CA PRO A 458 -10.42 15.65 -4.88
C PRO A 458 -9.40 14.52 -4.98
N LYS A 459 -8.24 14.67 -4.32
CA LYS A 459 -7.10 13.75 -4.42
C LYS A 459 -6.76 13.12 -3.07
N VAL A 460 -6.24 11.90 -3.11
CA VAL A 460 -5.79 11.15 -1.93
C VAL A 460 -4.33 10.74 -2.08
N ALA A 461 -3.55 10.95 -1.01
CA ALA A 461 -2.20 10.43 -0.85
C ALA A 461 -2.27 9.05 -0.20
N ILE A 462 -1.61 8.08 -0.83
CA ILE A 462 -1.63 6.67 -0.40
C ILE A 462 -0.21 6.19 -0.19
N ASP A 463 0.00 5.57 0.96
CA ASP A 463 1.16 4.79 1.33
C ASP A 463 0.85 3.31 1.11
N ASN A 464 1.65 2.64 0.29
CA ASN A 464 1.43 1.27 -0.15
C ASN A 464 2.60 0.39 0.29
N GLN A 465 2.31 -0.70 1.01
CA GLN A 465 3.29 -1.48 1.78
C GLN A 465 4.20 -2.38 0.91
N TRP A 466 4.33 -2.05 -0.37
CA TRP A 466 5.15 -2.71 -1.39
C TRP A 466 6.37 -1.86 -1.82
N GLY A 467 6.79 -0.89 -1.00
CA GLY A 467 7.92 -0.01 -1.25
C GLY A 467 7.53 1.33 -1.88
N SER A 468 8.43 2.30 -1.70
CA SER A 468 8.21 3.72 -2.04
C SER A 468 7.89 4.00 -3.51
N ASP A 469 8.32 3.12 -4.42
CA ASP A 469 7.98 3.24 -5.84
C ASP A 469 6.47 3.04 -6.10
N ARG A 470 5.81 2.27 -5.23
CA ARG A 470 4.36 1.97 -5.28
C ARG A 470 3.51 2.97 -4.51
N ASP A 471 4.15 3.86 -3.76
CA ASP A 471 3.48 4.95 -3.08
C ASP A 471 2.90 5.96 -4.04
N ARG A 472 1.81 6.58 -3.58
CA ARG A 472 1.10 7.65 -4.27
C ARG A 472 1.07 8.91 -3.41
N LEU A 473 2.19 9.19 -2.73
CA LEU A 473 2.35 10.31 -1.82
C LEU A 473 2.55 11.65 -2.55
N SER A 474 3.27 11.64 -3.68
CA SER A 474 3.50 12.87 -4.46
C SER A 474 2.26 13.32 -5.21
N ALA A 475 2.07 14.64 -5.35
CA ALA A 475 0.90 15.22 -6.03
C ALA A 475 0.67 14.67 -7.45
N ALA A 476 1.73 14.27 -8.15
CA ALA A 476 1.65 13.67 -9.48
C ALA A 476 1.14 12.22 -9.46
N LYS A 477 1.41 11.44 -8.40
CA LYS A 477 1.01 10.03 -8.29
C LYS A 477 -0.36 9.84 -7.60
N GLN A 478 -0.83 10.83 -6.85
CA GLN A 478 -2.13 10.80 -6.16
C GLN A 478 -3.29 10.47 -7.10
N ILE A 479 -4.27 9.73 -6.58
CA ILE A 479 -5.49 9.35 -7.31
C ILE A 479 -6.69 10.15 -6.82
N SER A 480 -7.79 10.16 -7.59
CA SER A 480 -9.04 10.74 -7.12
C SER A 480 -9.68 9.89 -6.03
N SER A 481 -10.49 10.51 -5.17
CA SER A 481 -11.33 9.74 -4.22
C SER A 481 -12.29 8.81 -4.95
N ASP A 482 -12.81 9.21 -6.12
CA ASP A 482 -13.64 8.36 -6.97
C ASP A 482 -12.88 7.10 -7.41
N MET A 483 -11.64 7.24 -7.91
CA MET A 483 -10.82 6.08 -8.29
C MET A 483 -10.68 5.14 -7.09
N LEU A 484 -10.29 5.66 -5.93
CA LEU A 484 -10.14 4.87 -4.71
C LEU A 484 -11.45 4.12 -4.36
N TYR A 485 -12.58 4.82 -4.35
CA TYR A 485 -13.88 4.24 -4.04
C TYR A 485 -14.24 3.06 -4.95
N PHE A 486 -14.00 3.19 -6.25
CA PHE A 486 -14.27 2.10 -7.18
C PHE A 486 -13.27 0.95 -7.02
N SER A 487 -12.02 1.22 -6.63
CA SER A 487 -11.02 0.19 -6.32
C SER A 487 -11.35 -0.63 -5.07
N MET A 488 -12.23 -0.16 -4.18
CA MET A 488 -12.67 -0.88 -2.96
C MET A 488 -13.58 -2.08 -3.23
N SER A 489 -13.81 -2.48 -4.48
CA SER A 489 -14.78 -3.54 -4.84
C SER A 489 -14.17 -4.55 -5.81
N ASP A 490 -14.71 -5.76 -5.89
CA ASP A 490 -14.29 -6.73 -6.90
C ASP A 490 -14.39 -6.12 -8.33
N PRO A 491 -13.34 -6.22 -9.18
CA PRO A 491 -13.36 -5.70 -10.54
C PRO A 491 -14.51 -6.25 -11.39
N ARG A 492 -15.01 -7.46 -11.08
CA ARG A 492 -16.11 -8.16 -11.76
C ARG A 492 -17.48 -7.79 -11.23
N ASN A 493 -17.58 -6.95 -10.19
CA ASN A 493 -18.86 -6.46 -9.70
C ASN A 493 -19.56 -5.60 -10.79
N SER A 494 -20.59 -6.18 -11.41
CA SER A 494 -21.30 -5.60 -12.54
C SER A 494 -22.00 -4.29 -12.21
N THR A 495 -22.66 -4.19 -11.06
CA THR A 495 -23.29 -2.95 -10.59
C THR A 495 -22.25 -1.83 -10.46
N ARG A 496 -21.11 -2.17 -9.85
CA ARG A 496 -20.04 -1.20 -9.60
C ARG A 496 -19.30 -0.76 -10.84
N ALA A 497 -19.14 -1.64 -11.82
CA ALA A 497 -18.61 -1.30 -13.13
C ALA A 497 -19.52 -0.30 -13.87
N ARG A 498 -20.84 -0.49 -13.81
CA ARG A 498 -21.82 0.44 -14.43
C ARG A 498 -21.80 1.81 -13.76
N GLU A 499 -21.77 1.85 -12.43
CA GLU A 499 -21.64 3.10 -11.67
C GLU A 499 -20.35 3.86 -12.04
N MET A 500 -19.23 3.14 -12.16
CA MET A 500 -17.96 3.75 -12.57
C MET A 500 -18.03 4.33 -13.98
N MET A 501 -18.65 3.60 -14.92
CA MET A 501 -18.84 4.06 -16.30
C MET A 501 -19.76 5.29 -16.38
N LEU A 502 -20.84 5.33 -15.59
CA LEU A 502 -21.71 6.50 -15.48
C LEU A 502 -20.94 7.72 -14.94
N ARG A 503 -20.18 7.53 -13.85
CA ARG A 503 -19.34 8.59 -13.28
C ARG A 503 -18.30 9.09 -14.29
N ALA A 504 -17.67 8.20 -15.07
CA ALA A 504 -16.73 8.60 -16.11
C ALA A 504 -17.39 9.50 -17.17
N GLY A 505 -18.66 9.24 -17.52
CA GLY A 505 -19.45 10.09 -18.40
C GLY A 505 -19.83 11.44 -17.78
N GLU A 506 -20.09 11.48 -16.48
CA GLU A 506 -20.32 12.73 -15.73
C GLU A 506 -19.06 13.59 -15.67
N MET A 507 -17.92 13.00 -15.29
CA MET A 507 -16.61 13.69 -15.27
C MET A 507 -16.28 14.31 -16.63
N GLN A 508 -16.62 13.63 -17.73
CA GLN A 508 -16.47 14.17 -19.07
C GLN A 508 -17.36 15.40 -19.31
N LYS A 509 -18.63 15.38 -18.87
CA LYS A 509 -19.55 16.52 -18.99
C LYS A 509 -19.12 17.70 -18.11
N GLU A 510 -18.54 17.42 -16.95
CA GLU A 510 -18.02 18.39 -16.00
C GLU A 510 -16.67 19.00 -16.45
N GLY A 511 -16.03 18.45 -17.49
CA GLY A 511 -14.72 18.93 -17.96
C GLY A 511 -13.54 18.50 -17.09
N VAL A 512 -13.72 17.51 -16.20
CA VAL A 512 -12.69 16.98 -15.28
C VAL A 512 -12.24 15.57 -15.67
N MET A 513 -12.14 15.34 -16.97
CA MET A 513 -11.84 14.03 -17.54
C MET A 513 -10.49 13.49 -17.04
N ASP A 514 -10.50 12.33 -16.38
CA ASP A 514 -9.31 11.56 -16.01
C ASP A 514 -9.23 10.32 -16.90
N GLU A 515 -8.20 10.25 -17.73
CA GLU A 515 -8.02 9.13 -18.66
C GLU A 515 -7.91 7.79 -17.94
N ARG A 516 -7.15 7.73 -16.84
CA ARG A 516 -6.95 6.48 -16.10
C ARG A 516 -8.27 5.96 -15.57
N PHE A 517 -9.11 6.86 -15.06
CA PHE A 517 -10.45 6.54 -14.58
C PHE A 517 -11.34 6.02 -15.71
N HIS A 518 -11.35 6.69 -16.87
CA HIS A 518 -12.18 6.29 -18.00
C HIS A 518 -11.77 4.92 -18.58
N LEU A 519 -10.46 4.68 -18.75
CA LEU A 519 -9.95 3.41 -19.25
C LEU A 519 -10.22 2.27 -18.27
N GLU A 520 -10.09 2.52 -16.97
CA GLU A 520 -10.44 1.52 -15.94
C GLU A 520 -11.94 1.22 -15.94
N ALA A 521 -12.80 2.22 -16.10
CA ALA A 521 -14.25 2.00 -16.21
C ALA A 521 -14.60 1.08 -17.39
N LEU A 522 -13.99 1.29 -18.55
CA LEU A 522 -14.15 0.40 -19.72
C LEU A 522 -13.65 -1.02 -19.43
N ARG A 523 -12.48 -1.14 -18.80
CA ARG A 523 -11.90 -2.44 -18.44
C ARG A 523 -12.80 -3.20 -17.49
N ARG A 524 -13.38 -2.53 -16.50
CA ARG A 524 -14.31 -3.16 -15.55
C ARG A 524 -15.64 -3.55 -16.19
N MET A 525 -16.15 -2.74 -17.13
CA MET A 525 -17.33 -3.14 -17.92
C MET A 525 -17.06 -4.41 -18.74
N HIS A 526 -15.84 -4.58 -19.24
CA HIS A 526 -15.41 -5.83 -19.90
C HIS A 526 -15.30 -6.99 -18.90
N LEU A 527 -14.56 -6.83 -17.81
CA LEU A 527 -14.34 -7.89 -16.81
C LEU A 527 -15.60 -8.38 -16.12
N SER A 528 -16.58 -7.50 -15.94
CA SER A 528 -17.89 -7.85 -15.36
C SER A 528 -18.86 -8.47 -16.37
N GLY A 529 -18.45 -8.66 -17.62
CA GLY A 529 -19.29 -9.21 -18.70
C GLY A 529 -20.33 -8.25 -19.24
N ASN A 530 -20.30 -6.96 -18.86
CA ASN A 530 -21.22 -5.95 -19.41
C ASN A 530 -20.86 -5.59 -20.86
N TYR A 531 -19.58 -5.68 -21.25
CA TYR A 531 -19.13 -5.53 -22.62
C TYR A 531 -18.50 -6.82 -23.14
N THR A 532 -18.85 -7.17 -24.38
CA THR A 532 -18.09 -8.18 -25.14
C THR A 532 -16.74 -7.61 -25.57
N ASP A 533 -15.79 -8.48 -25.92
CA ASP A 533 -14.46 -8.08 -26.43
C ASP A 533 -14.57 -7.04 -27.55
N ASN A 534 -15.48 -7.25 -28.51
CA ASN A 534 -15.66 -6.36 -29.64
C ASN A 534 -16.13 -4.96 -29.21
N ILE A 535 -17.07 -4.89 -28.27
CA ILE A 535 -17.57 -3.61 -27.73
C ILE A 535 -16.45 -2.91 -26.96
N TYR A 536 -15.76 -3.63 -26.08
CA TYR A 536 -14.64 -3.11 -25.31
C TYR A 536 -13.54 -2.54 -26.22
N HIS A 537 -13.04 -3.30 -27.19
CA HIS A 537 -12.00 -2.83 -28.11
C HIS A 537 -12.45 -1.64 -28.96
N HIS A 538 -13.73 -1.59 -29.36
CA HIS A 538 -14.27 -0.45 -30.08
C HIS A 538 -14.29 0.82 -29.20
N LEU A 539 -14.86 0.73 -28.01
CA LEU A 539 -14.97 1.86 -27.08
C LEU A 539 -13.61 2.32 -26.56
N PHE A 540 -12.70 1.38 -26.30
CA PHE A 540 -11.33 1.69 -25.89
C PHE A 540 -10.61 2.49 -26.98
N ARG A 541 -10.65 2.05 -28.25
CA ARG A 541 -10.07 2.79 -29.39
C ARG A 541 -10.67 4.19 -29.55
N ALA A 542 -11.99 4.30 -29.44
CA ALA A 542 -12.67 5.59 -29.50
C ALA A 542 -12.23 6.51 -28.36
N SER A 543 -12.05 5.97 -27.16
CA SER A 543 -11.60 6.73 -25.99
C SER A 543 -10.19 7.25 -26.17
N ILE A 544 -9.24 6.41 -26.58
CA ILE A 544 -7.87 6.85 -26.90
C ILE A 544 -7.88 7.95 -27.96
N ARG A 545 -8.71 7.83 -29.00
CA ARG A 545 -8.84 8.86 -30.04
C ARG A 545 -9.31 10.19 -29.45
N ASN A 546 -10.28 10.14 -28.53
CA ASN A 546 -10.82 11.33 -27.89
C ASN A 546 -9.78 12.00 -27.00
N PHE A 547 -9.03 11.23 -26.21
CA PHE A 547 -7.94 11.74 -25.37
C PHE A 547 -6.82 12.36 -26.22
N ASP A 548 -6.37 11.66 -27.24
CA ASP A 548 -5.34 12.16 -28.15
C ASP A 548 -5.84 13.44 -28.85
N SER A 549 -7.08 13.47 -29.33
CA SER A 549 -7.65 14.67 -29.97
C SER A 549 -7.86 15.85 -29.02
N ALA A 550 -8.06 15.60 -27.72
CA ALA A 550 -8.14 16.65 -26.70
C ALA A 550 -6.76 17.24 -26.42
N TYR A 551 -5.74 16.39 -26.33
CA TYR A 551 -4.34 16.77 -26.12
C TYR A 551 -3.84 17.79 -27.16
N TYR A 552 -4.19 17.59 -28.44
CA TYR A 552 -3.76 18.47 -29.54
C TYR A 552 -4.62 19.73 -29.75
N ARG A 553 -5.75 19.88 -29.05
CA ARG A 553 -6.69 21.02 -29.24
C ARG A 553 -6.54 22.17 -28.22
N GLY A 554 -5.69 22.04 -27.20
CA GLY A 554 -5.20 23.16 -26.37
C GLY A 554 -5.50 23.08 -24.86
N ASN A 555 -4.44 23.31 -24.07
CA ASN A 555 -4.33 23.55 -22.60
C ASN A 555 -4.48 22.41 -21.57
N PRO A 556 -3.49 22.27 -20.65
CA PRO A 556 -2.11 21.88 -20.94
C PRO A 556 -2.05 20.39 -21.36
N PRO A 557 -0.92 19.88 -21.84
CA PRO A 557 -0.74 18.43 -21.98
C PRO A 557 -1.02 17.79 -20.62
N LEU A 558 -2.11 17.01 -20.51
CA LEU A 558 -2.25 16.09 -19.38
C LEU A 558 -0.93 15.30 -19.38
N PRO A 559 -0.14 15.33 -18.29
CA PRO A 559 1.11 14.61 -18.28
C PRO A 559 0.78 13.16 -18.63
N PHE A 560 1.36 12.67 -19.72
CA PHE A 560 1.42 11.24 -20.01
C PHE A 560 2.18 10.62 -18.83
N SER A 561 1.45 10.26 -17.78
CA SER A 561 2.06 9.52 -16.68
C SER A 561 2.41 8.13 -17.20
N ASN A 562 3.53 7.60 -16.74
CA ASN A 562 3.93 6.22 -17.05
C ASN A 562 2.80 5.23 -16.72
N ASP A 563 1.99 5.50 -15.68
CA ASP A 563 0.80 4.74 -15.31
C ASP A 563 -0.25 4.71 -16.44
N THR A 564 -0.58 5.87 -17.01
CA THR A 564 -1.58 5.97 -18.08
C THR A 564 -1.10 5.24 -19.33
N TRP A 565 0.16 5.44 -19.69
CA TRP A 565 0.75 4.73 -20.82
C TRP A 565 0.78 3.21 -20.61
N SER A 566 1.18 2.76 -19.42
CA SER A 566 1.21 1.34 -19.08
C SER A 566 -0.18 0.71 -19.17
N LEU A 567 -1.20 1.39 -18.66
CA LEU A 567 -2.60 0.96 -18.79
C LEU A 567 -3.03 0.86 -20.26
N ARG A 568 -2.66 1.86 -21.09
CA ARG A 568 -2.91 1.83 -22.53
C ARG A 568 -2.26 0.60 -23.16
N MET A 569 -0.98 0.38 -22.93
CA MET A 569 -0.22 -0.70 -23.57
C MET A 569 -0.68 -2.09 -23.13
N GLN A 570 -1.02 -2.27 -21.85
CA GLN A 570 -1.58 -3.53 -21.36
C GLN A 570 -2.90 -3.87 -22.04
N ALA A 571 -3.80 -2.90 -22.13
CA ALA A 571 -5.07 -3.09 -22.82
C ALA A 571 -4.87 -3.40 -24.30
N VAL A 572 -3.92 -2.74 -24.97
CA VAL A 572 -3.60 -2.99 -26.38
C VAL A 572 -2.99 -4.39 -26.58
N ALA A 573 -2.05 -4.80 -25.73
CA ALA A 573 -1.38 -6.10 -25.84
C ALA A 573 -2.35 -7.29 -25.76
N ALA A 574 -3.49 -7.11 -25.10
CA ALA A 574 -4.53 -8.12 -24.97
C ALA A 574 -5.54 -8.17 -26.13
N MET A 575 -5.55 -7.18 -27.01
CA MET A 575 -6.47 -7.18 -28.15
C MET A 575 -6.05 -8.19 -29.22
N PRO A 576 -6.97 -8.63 -30.09
CA PRO A 576 -6.60 -9.34 -31.33
C PRO A 576 -5.56 -8.54 -32.12
N LEU A 577 -4.58 -9.22 -32.71
CA LEU A 577 -3.44 -8.58 -33.42
C LEU A 577 -3.88 -7.51 -34.44
N GLN A 578 -4.99 -7.73 -35.15
CA GLN A 578 -5.56 -6.73 -36.06
C GLN A 578 -5.94 -5.43 -35.34
N SER A 579 -6.62 -5.53 -34.19
CA SER A 579 -7.00 -4.37 -33.38
C SER A 579 -5.77 -3.67 -32.79
N GLN A 580 -4.68 -4.40 -32.50
CA GLN A 580 -3.41 -3.80 -32.10
C GLN A 580 -2.84 -2.90 -33.21
N ILE A 581 -2.76 -3.41 -34.45
CA ILE A 581 -2.28 -2.64 -35.61
C ILE A 581 -3.14 -1.40 -35.84
N GLU A 582 -4.46 -1.53 -35.76
CA GLU A 582 -5.39 -0.40 -35.90
C GLU A 582 -5.16 0.65 -34.81
N MET A 583 -4.91 0.24 -33.57
CA MET A 583 -4.58 1.15 -32.48
C MET A 583 -3.25 1.88 -32.72
N PHE A 584 -2.17 1.16 -33.00
CA PHE A 584 -0.86 1.78 -33.22
C PHE A 584 -0.89 2.71 -34.44
N ASN A 585 -1.66 2.39 -35.48
CA ASN A 585 -1.90 3.29 -36.61
C ASN A 585 -2.59 4.58 -36.16
N GLN A 586 -3.64 4.47 -35.34
CA GLN A 586 -4.34 5.63 -34.79
C GLN A 586 -3.40 6.50 -33.95
N MET A 587 -2.63 5.90 -33.04
CA MET A 587 -1.67 6.62 -32.20
C MET A 587 -0.61 7.32 -33.05
N ARG A 588 -0.09 6.67 -34.10
CA ARG A 588 0.83 7.31 -35.06
C ARG A 588 0.17 8.49 -35.76
N SER A 589 -1.04 8.32 -36.29
CA SER A 589 -1.77 9.36 -37.01
C SER A 589 -2.09 10.57 -36.13
N SER A 590 -2.34 10.34 -34.84
CA SER A 590 -2.54 11.41 -33.87
C SER A 590 -1.24 12.09 -33.42
N GLY A 591 -0.07 11.48 -33.66
CA GLY A 591 1.23 11.97 -33.17
C GLY A 591 1.60 11.47 -31.78
N SER A 592 0.74 10.68 -31.11
CA SER A 592 1.00 10.09 -29.78
C SER A 592 2.22 9.16 -29.74
N ILE A 593 2.62 8.60 -30.88
CA ILE A 593 3.87 7.84 -31.03
C ILE A 593 4.60 8.25 -32.30
N SER A 594 5.92 8.07 -32.32
CA SER A 594 6.72 8.35 -33.50
C SER A 594 6.55 7.27 -34.58
N LYS A 595 6.96 7.61 -35.81
CA LYS A 595 6.96 6.68 -36.94
C LYS A 595 7.87 5.47 -36.67
N GLU A 596 8.99 5.69 -35.99
CA GLU A 596 9.97 4.66 -35.61
C GLU A 596 9.37 3.70 -34.57
N THR A 597 8.75 4.24 -33.52
CA THR A 597 8.05 3.44 -32.49
C THR A 597 6.94 2.60 -33.11
N PHE A 598 6.11 3.21 -33.96
CA PHE A 598 5.07 2.50 -34.72
C PHE A 598 5.67 1.35 -35.55
N SER A 599 6.75 1.63 -36.27
CA SER A 599 7.38 0.66 -37.18
C SER A 599 7.91 -0.55 -36.42
N SER A 600 8.63 -0.33 -35.31
CA SER A 600 9.18 -1.42 -34.49
C SER A 600 8.09 -2.31 -33.90
N VAL A 601 7.00 -1.72 -33.39
CA VAL A 601 5.90 -2.46 -32.77
C VAL A 601 5.11 -3.28 -33.79
N VAL A 602 4.79 -2.69 -34.94
CA VAL A 602 4.06 -3.36 -36.02
C VAL A 602 4.88 -4.52 -36.60
N VAL A 603 6.19 -4.36 -36.71
CA VAL A 603 7.11 -5.45 -37.10
C VAL A 603 7.07 -6.61 -36.11
N ASP A 604 7.07 -6.34 -34.80
CA ASP A 604 6.94 -7.37 -33.77
C ASP A 604 5.58 -8.10 -33.83
N ILE A 605 4.47 -7.35 -33.96
CA ILE A 605 3.12 -7.91 -34.13
C ILE A 605 3.06 -8.84 -35.35
N TYR A 606 3.69 -8.42 -36.46
CA TYR A 606 3.80 -9.27 -37.64
C TYR A 606 4.57 -10.56 -37.34
N GLY A 607 5.72 -10.47 -36.66
CA GLY A 607 6.50 -11.63 -36.22
C GLY A 607 5.66 -12.64 -35.43
N ARG A 608 4.93 -12.16 -34.40
CA ARG A 608 4.01 -12.99 -33.59
C ARG A 608 2.91 -13.65 -34.42
N SER A 609 2.33 -12.94 -35.38
CA SER A 609 1.28 -13.51 -36.26
C SER A 609 1.75 -14.74 -37.05
N GLN A 610 3.04 -14.81 -37.39
CA GLN A 610 3.61 -15.90 -38.19
C GLN A 610 3.83 -17.19 -37.38
N ASN A 611 3.68 -17.13 -36.05
CA ASN A 611 3.83 -18.26 -35.14
C ASN A 611 2.51 -18.85 -34.63
N GLN A 612 1.36 -18.19 -34.87
CA GLN A 612 0.05 -18.66 -34.41
C GLN A 612 -0.38 -20.00 -35.04
N SER A 613 -1.14 -20.84 -34.34
CA SER A 613 -1.54 -22.17 -34.86
C SER A 613 -2.49 -22.09 -36.07
N ASN A 614 -2.72 -23.21 -36.77
CA ASN A 614 -3.55 -23.26 -37.99
C ASN A 614 -5.01 -22.80 -37.80
N SER A 615 -5.54 -22.75 -36.56
CA SER A 615 -6.90 -22.28 -36.28
C SER A 615 -7.09 -20.75 -36.42
N GLU A 616 -6.01 -19.97 -36.55
CA GLU A 616 -6.04 -18.51 -36.67
C GLU A 616 -5.64 -17.99 -38.07
N ARG A 617 -5.71 -18.84 -39.11
CA ARG A 617 -5.29 -18.53 -40.50
C ARG A 617 -5.89 -17.25 -41.09
N ASN A 618 -7.15 -16.94 -40.78
CA ASN A 618 -7.83 -15.74 -41.32
C ASN A 618 -7.17 -14.43 -40.83
N ASN A 619 -6.62 -14.45 -39.61
CA ASN A 619 -5.94 -13.30 -39.00
C ASN A 619 -4.62 -13.00 -39.73
N ARG A 620 -3.89 -14.05 -40.14
CA ARG A 620 -2.62 -13.92 -40.88
C ARG A 620 -2.76 -13.22 -42.23
N PHE A 621 -3.82 -13.53 -42.99
CA PHE A 621 -4.05 -12.89 -44.29
C PHE A 621 -4.42 -11.41 -44.16
N HIS A 622 -5.25 -11.07 -43.18
CA HIS A 622 -5.61 -9.66 -42.90
C HIS A 622 -4.40 -8.86 -42.43
N ILE A 623 -3.61 -9.39 -41.51
CA ILE A 623 -2.37 -8.75 -41.05
C ILE A 623 -1.40 -8.57 -42.21
N ALA A 624 -1.21 -9.57 -43.08
CA ALA A 624 -0.35 -9.43 -44.26
C ALA A 624 -0.86 -8.36 -45.25
N ALA A 625 -2.17 -8.19 -45.38
CA ALA A 625 -2.75 -7.11 -46.17
C ALA A 625 -2.46 -5.73 -45.55
N GLN A 626 -2.72 -5.56 -44.26
CA GLN A 626 -2.40 -4.32 -43.53
C GLN A 626 -0.91 -3.98 -43.57
N MET A 627 -0.02 -4.96 -43.48
CA MET A 627 1.42 -4.75 -43.61
C MET A 627 1.81 -4.26 -45.01
N ARG A 628 1.15 -4.75 -46.06
CA ARG A 628 1.38 -4.26 -47.42
C ARG A 628 0.99 -2.80 -47.56
N GLU A 629 -0.15 -2.40 -46.99
CA GLU A 629 -0.58 -0.99 -46.96
C GLU A 629 0.40 -0.11 -46.18
N ILE A 630 0.85 -0.57 -45.01
CA ILE A 630 1.86 0.13 -44.20
C ILE A 630 3.15 0.32 -45.00
N ILE A 631 3.66 -0.73 -45.63
CA ILE A 631 4.85 -0.67 -46.48
C ILE A 631 4.67 0.33 -47.63
N GLN A 632 3.50 0.31 -48.28
CA GLN A 632 3.19 1.24 -49.38
C GLN A 632 3.11 2.69 -48.93
N SER A 633 2.77 2.94 -47.66
CA SER A 633 2.75 4.29 -47.08
C SER A 633 4.13 4.84 -46.72
N LEU A 634 5.18 4.02 -46.72
CA LEU A 634 6.55 4.43 -46.42
C LEU A 634 7.27 5.00 -47.68
N PRO A 635 8.16 5.99 -47.52
CA PRO A 635 9.02 6.46 -48.59
C PRO A 635 9.80 5.30 -49.25
N PRO A 636 10.03 5.31 -50.58
CA PRO A 636 10.67 4.20 -51.29
C PRO A 636 11.99 3.72 -50.68
N GLY A 637 12.81 4.63 -50.16
CA GLY A 637 14.08 4.32 -49.50
C GLY A 637 13.96 3.58 -48.17
N GLU A 638 12.81 3.64 -47.51
CA GLU A 638 12.56 3.00 -46.21
C GLU A 638 11.84 1.65 -46.32
N GLN A 639 11.18 1.38 -47.45
CA GLN A 639 10.40 0.15 -47.66
C GLN A 639 11.26 -1.12 -47.56
N MET A 640 12.49 -1.07 -48.07
CA MET A 640 13.40 -2.22 -48.06
C MET A 640 13.92 -2.51 -46.64
N ALA A 641 14.27 -1.46 -45.88
CA ALA A 641 14.71 -1.59 -44.49
C ALA A 641 13.59 -2.18 -43.61
N PHE A 642 12.36 -1.67 -43.77
CA PHE A 642 11.20 -2.17 -43.05
C PHE A 642 10.91 -3.65 -43.35
N ARG A 643 10.98 -4.06 -44.62
CA ARG A 643 10.83 -5.48 -45.02
C ARG A 643 11.91 -6.38 -44.42
N GLN A 644 13.15 -5.90 -44.31
CA GLN A 644 14.23 -6.67 -43.67
C GLN A 644 14.00 -6.84 -42.16
N GLU A 645 13.48 -5.81 -41.49
CA GLU A 645 13.12 -5.88 -40.07
C GLU A 645 11.99 -6.89 -39.82
N MET A 646 10.95 -6.88 -40.67
CA MET A 646 9.89 -7.89 -40.64
C MET A 646 10.43 -9.32 -40.75
N LEU A 647 11.36 -9.58 -41.68
CA LEU A 647 11.98 -10.90 -41.85
C LEU A 647 12.79 -11.30 -40.61
N ARG A 648 13.50 -10.36 -39.98
CA ARG A 648 14.23 -10.61 -38.73
C ARG A 648 13.29 -10.97 -37.58
N ALA A 649 12.20 -10.22 -37.41
CA ALA A 649 11.22 -10.50 -36.36
C ALA A 649 10.56 -11.88 -36.51
N VAL A 650 10.20 -12.28 -37.74
CA VAL A 650 9.71 -13.65 -38.01
C VAL A 650 10.76 -14.71 -37.63
N GLY A 651 12.04 -14.45 -37.93
CA GLY A 651 13.13 -15.34 -37.56
C GLY A 651 13.36 -15.45 -36.05
N GLN A 652 13.20 -14.36 -35.30
CA GLN A 652 13.32 -14.33 -33.84
C GLN A 652 12.19 -15.12 -33.18
N HIS A 653 10.95 -14.84 -33.55
CA HIS A 653 9.78 -15.52 -32.98
C HIS A 653 9.78 -17.01 -33.34
N ARG A 654 10.20 -17.44 -34.55
CA ARG A 654 10.27 -18.88 -34.89
C ARG A 654 11.30 -19.69 -34.08
N ARG A 655 12.23 -19.02 -33.39
CA ARG A 655 13.29 -19.66 -32.59
C ARG A 655 13.00 -19.69 -31.09
N SER A 656 12.05 -18.87 -30.61
CA SER A 656 11.48 -18.90 -29.27
C SER A 656 10.31 -19.88 -29.20
#